data_AF-A0A139ICL5-F1
#
_entry.id   AF-A0A139ICL5-F1
#
_cell.length_a   1.000
_cell.length_b   1.000
_cell.length_c   1.000
_cell.angle_alpha   90.00
_cell.angle_beta   90.00
_cell.angle_gamma   90.00
#
_symmetry.space_group_name_H-M   'P 1'
#
loop_
_entity.id
_entity.type
_entity.pdbx_description
1 polymer ?
#
loop_
_entity_poly.entity_id
_entity_poly.type
_entity_poly.pdbx_seq_one_letter_code
_entity_poly.pdbx_strand_id
1 'polypeptide(L)'
;MHMWSRVACDSKLFLSSVTTLAPLPLIAVMLSRKQIVHVDSIRSGCRSPDTSKRALKDLKMKVRPLSAEDAASCYALELTTFAPSERATLEKYQYRLRESGDLSFGMFIAVEDEERWELVGQISATKTADHAVTNEAVDIPKYSSAVGSKVGHVATGRTVCLHTLAISPKCQRTGLGRQLMAAYLERLKHFPSVDRVALIARAHLVPYYESFGFENRGVSRCTRYGDGWQQGTTVEAARALGEPECSATNMPFLMLAHRRLRSVGGSALLSKVSCDHAKPVCGRCQDADRTESCHYRERPFKRRRTLPPDADAEDHHGEVAFEPETPMPMPMPLPMPMPMPTPTSAPTSRAYPNSGYLGSTSHTAIFEHLTASSGDNTPAAFNGDRDPAGDDFDCRVDASQIMQEATFIKKIPNTFQVSTCVRMVNAWTATGTNIALAGSLVGPCTKAIDDLLHTGDLSAGNVSKMLFTSSCRPWIVTGSTTFEQFCSQITGHETCWESLGLFFVAVTRAATDFDCFETMFSSREERRKLQRLALSYADHCLEVALSLDCMYDFLLLLQYENFIAHSMIDGDQSYNSWRRLGDVASSLFALGYHEQADLDPDCPPFLQNLRRAAFARAYSADKNVSIFLGRPPRISQKYCQIERVISELSAAAVSTVSTQQNVPTPLLGQSFDYILETWWTASCATLKEQVLDLTKNFDSQTKANKAQDISARALTLWHSLPTAHRLESPLYLCNSRSPVERDFLVSAKLNHLHILFLLEVTILPRASDPGIELVKISAKMLHVAAEAIVMKQHLANSGTGLVWKIAYYSLPAAGIICLSLLNRSIAMSEGETSISQVIQDLSVLVAHLESGVLIDHGEPNYALLSGATATVKGILGRVLSPFAKELNHTTHRPIAPTDVLGTEDLDPWLASTAEQNALENFELDFWLHLSEHPELVGNASAVT
;
A
#
# COMPACT_ATOMS: atom_id res chain seq x y z
N MET A 1 28.56 -46.80 -27.22
CA MET A 1 29.29 -48.05 -26.93
C MET A 1 30.62 -47.65 -26.30
N HIS A 2 30.76 -47.78 -24.96
CA HIS A 2 31.86 -47.24 -24.13
C HIS A 2 32.05 -45.68 -24.20
N MET A 3 32.65 -44.96 -23.25
CA MET A 3 33.28 -45.33 -21.96
C MET A 3 33.15 -44.20 -20.92
N TRP A 4 33.28 -44.50 -19.62
CA TRP A 4 33.37 -43.51 -18.51
C TRP A 4 34.82 -43.08 -18.20
N SER A 5 34.97 -41.89 -17.62
CA SER A 5 35.89 -41.59 -16.48
C SER A 5 35.14 -40.63 -15.52
N ARG A 6 34.92 -40.93 -14.23
CA ARG A 6 35.85 -41.05 -13.08
C ARG A 6 36.69 -39.77 -12.87
N VAL A 7 36.29 -38.86 -11.98
CA VAL A 7 36.29 -38.88 -10.49
C VAL A 7 37.63 -38.44 -9.90
N ALA A 8 37.58 -37.40 -9.07
CA ALA A 8 38.48 -37.21 -7.92
C ALA A 8 37.74 -36.40 -6.84
N CYS A 9 37.43 -37.05 -5.71
CA CYS A 9 36.95 -36.41 -4.49
C CYS A 9 37.57 -37.18 -3.31
N ASP A 10 38.38 -36.50 -2.52
CA ASP A 10 38.99 -36.97 -1.27
C ASP A 10 39.58 -35.70 -0.59
N SER A 11 39.65 -35.47 0.71
CA SER A 11 39.07 -36.13 1.90
C SER A 11 39.88 -35.72 3.15
N LYS A 12 39.26 -35.90 4.34
CA LYS A 12 39.87 -36.11 5.69
C LYS A 12 40.57 -34.86 6.27
N LEU A 13 40.65 -34.60 7.59
CA LEU A 13 40.21 -35.24 8.85
C LEU A 13 39.72 -34.10 9.81
N PHE A 14 39.04 -34.29 10.95
CA PHE A 14 39.48 -35.00 12.17
C PHE A 14 38.28 -35.55 12.99
N LEU A 15 38.52 -36.61 13.78
CA LEU A 15 37.49 -37.28 14.60
C LEU A 15 38.12 -37.98 15.83
N SER A 16 37.59 -37.70 17.03
CA SER A 16 37.73 -38.49 18.28
C SER A 16 36.63 -38.02 19.27
N SER A 17 35.67 -38.81 19.77
CA SER A 17 35.75 -40.03 20.61
C SER A 17 36.35 -39.76 22.00
N VAL A 18 35.76 -40.09 23.17
CA VAL A 18 34.43 -40.63 23.61
C VAL A 18 34.30 -40.30 25.12
N THR A 19 33.11 -39.99 25.67
CA THR A 19 32.60 -40.53 26.97
C THR A 19 31.15 -40.11 27.29
N THR A 20 30.46 -40.94 28.07
CA THR A 20 29.01 -40.92 28.36
C THR A 20 28.67 -40.46 29.78
N LEU A 21 27.51 -39.81 29.97
CA LEU A 21 26.74 -39.82 31.23
C LEU A 21 25.26 -39.39 31.02
N ALA A 22 24.42 -39.62 32.03
CA ALA A 22 22.97 -39.87 31.92
C ALA A 22 22.05 -38.63 32.25
N PRO A 23 20.70 -38.71 32.14
CA PRO A 23 19.83 -37.55 31.85
C PRO A 23 18.93 -37.00 33.00
N LEU A 24 18.11 -35.98 32.65
CA LEU A 24 16.88 -35.41 33.29
C LEU A 24 17.06 -34.28 34.36
N PRO A 25 16.03 -33.40 34.63
CA PRO A 25 14.76 -33.13 33.92
C PRO A 25 14.33 -31.63 33.73
N LEU A 26 13.28 -31.43 32.91
CA LEU A 26 12.15 -30.46 33.02
C LEU A 26 12.36 -29.00 33.52
N ILE A 27 12.12 -28.03 32.62
CA ILE A 27 11.20 -26.90 32.89
C ILE A 27 10.27 -26.74 31.67
N ALA A 28 8.95 -26.75 31.89
CA ALA A 28 7.94 -26.55 30.86
C ALA A 28 7.32 -25.15 30.97
N VAL A 29 7.24 -24.42 29.85
CA VAL A 29 6.43 -23.19 29.73
C VAL A 29 5.20 -23.52 28.91
N MET A 30 4.01 -23.22 29.45
CA MET A 30 2.74 -23.62 28.84
C MET A 30 2.42 -22.81 27.57
N LEU A 31 2.28 -23.51 26.43
CA LEU A 31 1.61 -22.98 25.25
C LEU A 31 0.09 -22.95 25.50
N SER A 32 -0.51 -21.77 25.40
CA SER A 32 -1.96 -21.60 25.49
C SER A 32 -2.66 -22.27 24.29
N ARG A 33 -3.41 -23.34 24.56
CA ARG A 33 -4.22 -24.03 23.54
C ARG A 33 -5.42 -23.15 23.15
N LYS A 34 -5.48 -22.69 21.90
CA LYS A 34 -6.67 -22.03 21.32
C LYS A 34 -7.85 -23.02 21.28
N GLN A 35 -8.70 -23.03 22.30
CA GLN A 35 -9.96 -23.79 22.31
C GLN A 35 -10.97 -23.20 21.32
N ILE A 36 -11.14 -23.89 20.19
CA ILE A 36 -12.27 -23.77 19.26
C ILE A 36 -13.44 -24.58 19.86
N VAL A 37 -14.65 -24.01 19.85
CA VAL A 37 -15.87 -24.68 20.31
C VAL A 37 -16.88 -24.70 19.16
N HIS A 38 -17.37 -25.89 18.82
CA HIS A 38 -18.54 -26.06 17.96
C HIS A 38 -19.81 -25.94 18.80
N VAL A 39 -20.83 -25.27 18.27
CA VAL A 39 -22.09 -25.00 18.97
C VAL A 39 -23.22 -25.75 18.27
N ASP A 40 -23.82 -26.73 18.94
CA ASP A 40 -24.96 -27.49 18.41
C ASP A 40 -26.27 -26.68 18.43
N SER A 41 -27.09 -26.90 17.39
CA SER A 41 -28.25 -26.07 17.08
C SER A 41 -29.51 -26.44 17.88
N ILE A 42 -30.07 -25.49 18.63
CA ILE A 42 -31.33 -25.67 19.38
C ILE A 42 -32.54 -25.16 18.56
N ARG A 43 -33.60 -25.99 18.50
CA ARG A 43 -34.84 -25.69 17.78
C ARG A 43 -35.61 -24.49 18.35
N SER A 44 -35.85 -23.49 17.50
CA SER A 44 -37.05 -22.65 17.56
C SER A 44 -37.55 -22.33 16.14
N GLY A 45 -38.81 -21.92 16.00
CA GLY A 45 -39.46 -21.78 14.69
C GLY A 45 -40.42 -20.60 14.60
N CYS A 46 -40.43 -19.98 13.42
CA CYS A 46 -41.49 -19.18 12.83
C CYS A 46 -41.28 -19.18 11.29
N ARG A 47 -42.35 -19.16 10.49
CA ARG A 47 -42.31 -19.08 9.02
C ARG A 47 -43.08 -17.86 8.52
N SER A 48 -42.52 -17.16 7.53
CA SER A 48 -43.24 -16.56 6.40
C SER A 48 -42.23 -16.19 5.28
N PRO A 49 -42.60 -16.21 3.99
CA PRO A 49 -41.69 -16.14 2.84
C PRO A 49 -41.26 -14.68 2.53
N ASP A 50 -40.22 -14.37 1.74
CA ASP A 50 -39.91 -14.87 0.39
C ASP A 50 -38.44 -14.63 -0.05
N THR A 51 -38.03 -15.19 -1.19
CA THR A 51 -36.74 -15.09 -1.92
C THR A 51 -35.52 -15.83 -1.33
N SER A 52 -34.85 -16.61 -2.19
CA SER A 52 -33.74 -17.54 -1.91
C SER A 52 -32.77 -17.11 -0.80
N LYS A 53 -32.85 -17.80 0.34
CA LYS A 53 -31.79 -17.83 1.36
C LYS A 53 -31.63 -19.25 1.89
N ARG A 54 -30.42 -19.78 1.82
CA ARG A 54 -29.99 -20.98 2.57
C ARG A 54 -30.36 -20.75 4.04
N ALA A 55 -31.07 -21.69 4.66
CA ALA A 55 -31.57 -21.47 6.00
C ALA A 55 -30.38 -21.33 6.98
N LEU A 56 -30.42 -20.34 7.88
CA LEU A 56 -29.36 -20.11 8.88
C LEU A 56 -29.09 -21.31 9.81
N LYS A 57 -29.90 -22.36 9.72
CA LYS A 57 -29.79 -23.61 10.48
C LYS A 57 -28.76 -24.58 9.90
N ASP A 58 -28.38 -24.41 8.63
CA ASP A 58 -27.51 -25.31 7.88
C ASP A 58 -26.11 -24.71 7.64
N LEU A 59 -25.78 -23.61 8.33
CA LEU A 59 -24.52 -22.88 8.22
C LEU A 59 -23.59 -23.23 9.38
N LYS A 60 -22.39 -23.72 9.03
CA LYS A 60 -21.32 -24.04 10.00
C LYS A 60 -20.86 -22.76 10.70
N MET A 61 -21.00 -22.69 12.02
CA MET A 61 -20.67 -21.49 12.82
C MET A 61 -19.54 -21.79 13.80
N LYS A 62 -18.63 -20.83 13.99
CA LYS A 62 -17.59 -20.86 15.02
C LYS A 62 -17.55 -19.56 15.81
N VAL A 63 -17.35 -19.66 17.13
CA VAL A 63 -17.07 -18.51 18.00
C VAL A 63 -15.65 -18.64 18.53
N ARG A 64 -14.84 -17.59 18.39
CA ARG A 64 -13.44 -17.56 18.84
C ARG A 64 -13.04 -16.18 19.36
N PRO A 65 -11.97 -16.07 20.18
CA PRO A 65 -11.32 -14.79 20.43
C PRO A 65 -10.89 -14.09 19.14
N LEU A 66 -10.91 -12.77 19.15
CA LEU A 66 -10.47 -11.91 18.04
C LEU A 66 -8.96 -11.65 18.14
N SER A 67 -8.25 -11.63 17.00
CA SER A 67 -6.85 -11.20 16.92
C SER A 67 -6.75 -9.79 16.34
N ALA A 68 -5.55 -9.19 16.39
CA ALA A 68 -5.30 -7.91 15.72
C ALA A 68 -5.55 -7.96 14.19
N GLU A 69 -5.52 -9.15 13.57
CA GLU A 69 -5.82 -9.36 12.15
C GLU A 69 -7.32 -9.14 11.85
N ASP A 70 -8.20 -9.44 12.81
CA ASP A 70 -9.65 -9.25 12.66
C ASP A 70 -10.07 -7.77 12.71
N ALA A 71 -9.17 -6.84 13.06
CA ALA A 71 -9.49 -5.43 13.29
C ALA A 71 -10.19 -4.76 12.10
N ALA A 72 -9.78 -5.09 10.86
CA ALA A 72 -10.40 -4.57 9.65
C ALA A 72 -11.84 -5.11 9.47
N SER A 73 -12.06 -6.40 9.69
CA SER A 73 -13.40 -7.02 9.64
C SER A 73 -14.31 -6.49 10.75
N CYS A 74 -13.77 -6.26 11.94
CA CYS A 74 -14.47 -5.68 13.09
C CYS A 74 -14.95 -4.25 12.81
N TYR A 75 -14.07 -3.42 12.25
CA TYR A 75 -14.38 -2.06 11.80
C TYR A 75 -15.41 -2.06 10.65
N ALA A 76 -15.25 -2.92 9.65
CA ALA A 76 -16.21 -3.07 8.55
C ALA A 76 -17.61 -3.48 9.04
N LEU A 77 -17.68 -4.41 10.00
CA LEU A 77 -18.95 -4.79 10.64
C LEU A 77 -19.56 -3.61 11.41
N GLU A 78 -18.77 -2.79 12.10
CA GLU A 78 -19.26 -1.61 12.82
C GLU A 78 -19.77 -0.50 11.90
N LEU A 79 -19.13 -0.29 10.74
CA LEU A 79 -19.61 0.63 9.69
C LEU A 79 -21.05 0.32 9.24
N THR A 80 -21.44 -0.96 9.23
CA THR A 80 -22.80 -1.39 8.82
C THR A 80 -23.82 -1.43 9.95
N THR A 81 -23.40 -1.31 11.22
CA THR A 81 -24.25 -1.55 12.39
C THR A 81 -24.47 -0.34 13.31
N PHE A 82 -23.55 0.65 13.30
CA PHE A 82 -23.65 1.85 14.14
C PHE A 82 -23.68 3.15 13.33
N ALA A 83 -24.21 4.22 13.91
CA ALA A 83 -24.17 5.56 13.31
C ALA A 83 -22.74 6.14 13.33
N PRO A 84 -22.35 7.04 12.40
CA PRO A 84 -20.97 7.54 12.32
C PRO A 84 -20.38 8.11 13.62
N SER A 85 -21.20 8.73 14.46
CA SER A 85 -20.81 9.31 15.76
C SER A 85 -20.65 8.31 16.90
N GLU A 86 -20.91 7.02 16.67
CA GLU A 86 -20.91 5.96 17.69
C GLU A 86 -19.86 4.87 17.42
N ARG A 87 -19.22 4.91 16.24
CA ARG A 87 -18.25 3.90 15.79
C ARG A 87 -16.90 4.10 16.48
N ALA A 88 -16.22 2.99 16.77
CA ALA A 88 -14.79 3.01 17.02
C ALA A 88 -14.04 3.25 15.70
N THR A 89 -12.89 3.93 15.77
CA THR A 89 -11.97 4.03 14.63
C THR A 89 -11.27 2.69 14.40
N LEU A 90 -10.73 2.47 13.20
CA LEU A 90 -9.89 1.30 12.92
C LEU A 90 -8.70 1.19 13.89
N GLU A 91 -8.10 2.32 14.24
CA GLU A 91 -7.05 2.45 15.26
C GLU A 91 -7.51 1.93 16.64
N LYS A 92 -8.74 2.27 17.07
CA LYS A 92 -9.32 1.73 18.32
C LYS A 92 -9.46 0.21 18.28
N TYR A 93 -9.79 -0.40 17.14
CA TYR A 93 -9.79 -1.87 17.01
C TYR A 93 -8.38 -2.45 17.03
N GLN A 94 -7.44 -1.87 16.26
CA GLN A 94 -6.04 -2.31 16.22
C GLN A 94 -5.36 -2.26 17.59
N TYR A 95 -5.72 -1.29 18.43
CA TYR A 95 -5.30 -1.22 19.83
C TYR A 95 -6.02 -2.28 20.68
N ARG A 96 -7.37 -2.26 20.73
CA ARG A 96 -8.17 -3.13 21.63
C ARG A 96 -7.93 -4.63 21.41
N LEU A 97 -7.73 -5.05 20.15
CA LEU A 97 -7.50 -6.45 19.79
C LEU A 97 -6.02 -6.88 19.93
N ARG A 98 -5.09 -5.92 20.03
CA ARG A 98 -3.68 -6.17 20.36
C ARG A 98 -3.50 -6.34 21.87
N GLU A 99 -4.06 -5.42 22.66
CA GLU A 99 -3.93 -5.42 24.12
C GLU A 99 -4.93 -6.35 24.82
N SER A 100 -6.07 -6.67 24.19
CA SER A 100 -7.15 -7.48 24.77
C SER A 100 -7.99 -8.25 23.74
N GLY A 101 -7.33 -8.84 22.75
CA GLY A 101 -7.97 -9.77 21.81
C GLY A 101 -8.54 -11.03 22.48
N ASP A 102 -7.95 -11.46 23.60
CA ASP A 102 -8.42 -12.57 24.43
C ASP A 102 -9.78 -12.32 25.10
N LEU A 103 -10.09 -11.05 25.41
CA LEU A 103 -11.35 -10.58 25.97
C LEU A 103 -12.38 -10.12 24.91
N SER A 104 -12.03 -10.22 23.64
CA SER A 104 -12.87 -9.81 22.50
C SER A 104 -13.22 -11.02 21.65
N PHE A 105 -14.48 -11.18 21.22
CA PHE A 105 -14.98 -12.41 20.61
C PHE A 105 -15.67 -12.18 19.27
N GLY A 106 -15.33 -13.00 18.28
CA GLY A 106 -15.90 -13.00 16.95
C GLY A 106 -16.71 -14.26 16.71
N MET A 107 -17.86 -14.08 16.09
CA MET A 107 -18.73 -15.15 15.60
C MET A 107 -18.67 -15.16 14.09
N PHE A 108 -18.24 -16.29 13.54
CA PHE A 108 -18.00 -16.46 12.13
C PHE A 108 -18.88 -17.56 11.56
N ILE A 109 -19.36 -17.36 10.33
CA ILE A 109 -20.09 -18.35 9.55
C ILE A 109 -19.23 -18.79 8.37
N ALA A 110 -19.24 -20.08 8.04
CA ALA A 110 -18.57 -20.60 6.86
C ALA A 110 -19.31 -20.16 5.58
N VAL A 111 -18.56 -19.68 4.60
CA VAL A 111 -19.08 -19.26 3.29
C VAL A 111 -18.79 -20.38 2.29
N GLU A 112 -19.87 -21.05 1.88
CA GLU A 112 -20.08 -22.01 0.78
C GLU A 112 -19.09 -23.19 0.56
N ASP A 113 -17.78 -23.03 0.76
CA ASP A 113 -16.71 -24.05 0.59
C ASP A 113 -16.04 -24.52 1.91
N GLU A 114 -16.68 -24.28 3.07
CA GLU A 114 -16.19 -24.62 4.43
C GLU A 114 -14.84 -24.01 4.92
N GLU A 115 -13.93 -23.61 4.04
CA GLU A 115 -12.62 -23.06 4.40
C GLU A 115 -12.63 -21.54 4.67
N ARG A 116 -13.52 -20.78 4.01
CA ARG A 116 -13.66 -19.32 4.19
C ARG A 116 -14.69 -18.99 5.27
N TRP A 117 -14.36 -18.02 6.13
CA TRP A 117 -15.18 -17.66 7.30
C TRP A 117 -15.46 -16.16 7.38
N GLU A 118 -16.73 -15.76 7.28
CA GLU A 118 -17.18 -14.36 7.37
C GLU A 118 -17.51 -13.99 8.84
N LEU A 119 -17.02 -12.84 9.32
CA LEU A 119 -17.37 -12.30 10.63
C LEU A 119 -18.79 -11.71 10.61
N VAL A 120 -19.75 -12.43 11.19
CA VAL A 120 -21.16 -12.02 11.24
C VAL A 120 -21.58 -11.40 12.57
N GLY A 121 -20.74 -11.49 13.60
CA GLY A 121 -20.97 -10.86 14.89
C GLY A 121 -19.70 -10.65 15.70
N GLN A 122 -19.65 -9.60 16.51
CA GLN A 122 -18.49 -9.24 17.33
C GLN A 122 -18.87 -8.75 18.72
N ILE A 123 -17.97 -8.99 19.66
CA ILE A 123 -17.85 -8.33 20.95
C ILE A 123 -16.43 -7.79 21.07
N SER A 124 -16.27 -6.47 21.29
CA SER A 124 -14.97 -5.84 21.59
C SER A 124 -14.97 -5.32 23.02
N ALA A 125 -13.93 -5.62 23.78
CA ALA A 125 -13.83 -5.24 25.18
C ALA A 125 -12.39 -4.91 25.61
N THR A 126 -12.25 -4.14 26.70
CA THR A 126 -10.98 -3.92 27.41
C THR A 126 -11.19 -4.12 28.92
N LYS A 127 -10.10 -4.09 29.70
CA LYS A 127 -10.18 -4.03 31.16
C LYS A 127 -10.02 -2.60 31.67
N THR A 128 -10.69 -2.25 32.76
CA THR A 128 -10.45 -1.01 33.51
C THR A 128 -10.27 -1.29 35.02
N ALA A 129 -9.61 -0.35 35.71
CA ALA A 129 -9.56 -0.30 37.17
C ALA A 129 -10.85 0.28 37.79
N ASP A 130 -11.63 1.06 37.02
CA ASP A 130 -12.91 1.60 37.47
C ASP A 130 -13.99 0.53 37.60
N HIS A 131 -15.11 0.85 38.27
CA HIS A 131 -16.25 -0.06 38.40
C HIS A 131 -17.21 0.00 37.19
N ALA A 132 -17.19 1.11 36.45
CA ALA A 132 -18.07 1.40 35.32
C ALA A 132 -17.28 1.87 34.09
N VAL A 133 -17.96 1.98 32.94
CA VAL A 133 -17.35 2.49 31.69
C VAL A 133 -17.14 4.00 31.78
N THR A 134 -15.88 4.43 31.81
CA THR A 134 -15.45 5.84 31.85
C THR A 134 -14.97 6.34 30.48
N ASN A 135 -14.75 7.65 30.31
CA ASN A 135 -14.22 8.22 29.06
C ASN A 135 -12.81 7.68 28.78
N GLU A 136 -12.02 7.54 29.85
CA GLU A 136 -10.67 7.02 29.88
C GLU A 136 -10.64 5.56 29.42
N ALA A 137 -11.56 4.72 29.90
CA ALA A 137 -11.66 3.31 29.50
C ALA A 137 -12.06 3.10 28.03
N VAL A 138 -12.76 4.07 27.41
CA VAL A 138 -13.25 4.02 26.01
C VAL A 138 -12.21 4.52 25.01
N ASP A 139 -11.25 5.31 25.48
CA ASP A 139 -10.17 5.90 24.69
C ASP A 139 -8.95 4.99 24.53
N ILE A 140 -7.94 5.50 23.83
CA ILE A 140 -6.65 4.85 23.61
C ILE A 140 -5.53 5.75 24.13
N PRO A 141 -4.42 5.19 24.66
CA PRO A 141 -3.25 5.96 25.04
C PRO A 141 -2.67 6.71 23.83
N LYS A 142 -2.26 7.97 24.03
CA LYS A 142 -1.61 8.78 22.97
C LYS A 142 -0.16 8.36 22.66
N TYR A 143 0.42 7.50 23.49
CA TYR A 143 1.81 7.02 23.36
C TYR A 143 1.84 5.52 23.66
N SER A 144 2.66 4.77 22.90
CA SER A 144 2.69 3.30 22.87
C SER A 144 3.27 2.62 24.12
N SER A 145 3.72 3.38 25.11
CA SER A 145 4.45 2.90 26.29
C SER A 145 3.88 3.43 27.62
N ALA A 146 2.55 3.41 27.76
CA ALA A 146 1.85 3.95 28.92
C ALA A 146 1.65 2.92 30.07
N VAL A 147 2.74 2.31 30.54
CA VAL A 147 2.73 1.40 31.71
C VAL A 147 2.21 2.17 32.94
N GLY A 148 1.02 1.81 33.42
CA GLY A 148 0.34 2.50 34.54
C GLY A 148 -0.69 3.57 34.14
N SER A 149 -0.97 3.76 32.84
CA SER A 149 -2.08 4.60 32.39
C SER A 149 -3.44 4.03 32.80
N LYS A 150 -4.38 4.93 33.15
CA LYS A 150 -5.81 4.61 33.32
C LYS A 150 -6.62 4.68 32.02
N VAL A 151 -6.02 5.16 30.93
CA VAL A 151 -6.66 5.30 29.61
C VAL A 151 -6.49 4.02 28.81
N GLY A 152 -7.57 3.51 28.24
CA GLY A 152 -7.61 2.30 27.40
C GLY A 152 -7.68 1.00 28.19
N HIS A 153 -6.83 0.04 27.83
CA HIS A 153 -6.75 -1.26 28.47
C HIS A 153 -5.85 -1.22 29.71
N VAL A 154 -6.40 -1.60 30.87
CA VAL A 154 -5.68 -1.73 32.14
C VAL A 154 -5.59 -3.21 32.54
N ALA A 155 -4.46 -3.87 32.26
CA ALA A 155 -4.29 -5.31 32.46
C ALA A 155 -4.60 -5.80 33.89
N THR A 156 -4.23 -5.01 34.90
CA THR A 156 -4.51 -5.25 36.33
C THR A 156 -5.94 -4.91 36.76
N GLY A 157 -6.76 -4.36 35.87
CA GLY A 157 -8.16 -4.05 36.11
C GLY A 157 -8.97 -5.28 36.52
N ARG A 158 -10.13 -5.05 37.14
CA ARG A 158 -11.06 -6.12 37.59
C ARG A 158 -12.42 -6.05 36.91
N THR A 159 -12.66 -5.00 36.12
CA THR A 159 -13.87 -4.77 35.34
C THR A 159 -13.55 -4.96 33.86
N VAL A 160 -14.37 -5.73 33.15
CA VAL A 160 -14.36 -5.77 31.67
C VAL A 160 -15.36 -4.74 31.15
N CYS A 161 -14.89 -3.77 30.39
CA CYS A 161 -15.70 -2.80 29.66
C CYS A 161 -16.03 -3.36 28.28
N LEU A 162 -17.31 -3.67 28.03
CA LEU A 162 -17.79 -4.10 26.72
C LEU A 162 -18.09 -2.84 25.88
N HIS A 163 -17.26 -2.58 24.86
CA HIS A 163 -17.34 -1.38 24.03
C HIS A 163 -18.30 -1.50 22.86
N THR A 164 -18.35 -2.67 22.24
CA THR A 164 -19.17 -2.94 21.04
C THR A 164 -19.75 -4.36 21.15
N LEU A 165 -21.07 -4.48 20.94
CA LEU A 165 -21.74 -5.73 20.57
C LEU A 165 -22.43 -5.47 19.22
N ALA A 166 -21.98 -6.13 18.15
CA ALA A 166 -22.56 -5.95 16.82
C ALA A 166 -22.92 -7.29 16.18
N ILE A 167 -24.01 -7.30 15.39
CA ILE A 167 -24.43 -8.43 14.55
C ILE A 167 -24.74 -7.85 13.17
N SER A 168 -24.21 -8.50 12.12
CA SER A 168 -24.41 -8.09 10.72
C SER A 168 -25.88 -7.86 10.42
N PRO A 169 -26.29 -6.77 9.75
CA PRO A 169 -27.70 -6.48 9.48
C PRO A 169 -28.45 -7.63 8.79
N LYS A 170 -27.75 -8.40 7.94
CA LYS A 170 -28.27 -9.62 7.28
C LYS A 170 -28.68 -10.72 8.27
N CYS A 171 -28.08 -10.72 9.46
CA CYS A 171 -28.18 -11.76 10.49
C CYS A 171 -28.87 -11.27 11.78
N GLN A 172 -29.35 -10.03 11.84
CA GLN A 172 -30.07 -9.50 13.01
C GLN A 172 -31.44 -10.18 13.20
N ARG A 173 -31.99 -10.12 14.42
CA ARG A 173 -33.28 -10.73 14.82
C ARG A 173 -33.38 -12.27 14.68
N THR A 174 -32.29 -12.95 14.34
CA THR A 174 -32.16 -14.42 14.27
C THR A 174 -31.93 -15.10 15.63
N GLY A 175 -31.63 -14.33 16.68
CA GLY A 175 -31.20 -14.83 17.98
C GLY A 175 -29.68 -14.92 18.17
N LEU A 176 -28.89 -14.79 17.10
CA LEU A 176 -27.42 -14.89 17.12
C LEU A 176 -26.73 -13.94 18.12
N GLY A 177 -27.25 -12.71 18.29
CA GLY A 177 -26.73 -11.77 19.31
C GLY A 177 -26.85 -12.30 20.74
N ARG A 178 -27.89 -13.08 21.04
CA ARG A 178 -28.05 -13.71 22.36
C ARG A 178 -27.07 -14.88 22.55
N GLN A 179 -26.84 -15.66 21.49
CA GLN A 179 -25.88 -16.77 21.51
C GLN A 179 -24.46 -16.25 21.73
N LEU A 180 -24.05 -15.21 21.01
CA LEU A 180 -22.74 -14.59 21.18
C LEU A 180 -22.55 -13.99 22.59
N MET A 181 -23.55 -13.29 23.12
CA MET A 181 -23.51 -12.76 24.50
C MET A 181 -23.45 -13.88 25.55
N ALA A 182 -24.26 -14.93 25.42
CA ALA A 182 -24.24 -16.07 26.35
C ALA A 182 -22.87 -16.78 26.36
N ALA A 183 -22.34 -17.10 25.17
CA ALA A 183 -21.03 -17.73 25.02
C ALA A 183 -19.89 -16.85 25.56
N TYR A 184 -20.01 -15.53 25.39
CA TYR A 184 -19.07 -14.54 25.91
C TYR A 184 -19.02 -14.52 27.44
N LEU A 185 -20.18 -14.37 28.08
CA LEU A 185 -20.28 -14.34 29.55
C LEU A 185 -19.84 -15.67 30.18
N GLU A 186 -20.22 -16.80 29.58
CA GLU A 186 -19.80 -18.13 30.05
C GLU A 186 -18.27 -18.29 29.98
N ARG A 187 -17.65 -17.79 28.92
CA ARG A 187 -16.19 -17.82 28.79
C ARG A 187 -15.52 -16.85 29.77
N LEU A 188 -16.09 -15.67 29.99
CA LEU A 188 -15.58 -14.70 30.98
C LEU A 188 -15.59 -15.22 32.42
N LYS A 189 -16.52 -16.11 32.81
CA LYS A 189 -16.49 -16.77 34.14
C LYS A 189 -15.17 -17.50 34.43
N HIS A 190 -14.47 -17.93 33.38
CA HIS A 190 -13.23 -18.69 33.46
C HIS A 190 -11.97 -17.79 33.39
N PHE A 191 -12.11 -16.46 33.29
CA PHE A 191 -10.97 -15.53 33.32
C PHE A 191 -10.62 -15.15 34.77
N PRO A 192 -9.45 -15.56 35.30
CA PRO A 192 -9.14 -15.44 36.74
C PRO A 192 -8.89 -13.99 37.23
N SER A 193 -9.01 -12.99 36.35
CA SER A 193 -8.73 -11.58 36.66
C SER A 193 -9.93 -10.65 36.40
N VAL A 194 -11.14 -11.19 36.27
CA VAL A 194 -12.38 -10.46 35.97
C VAL A 194 -13.43 -10.72 37.07
N ASP A 195 -13.85 -9.67 37.76
CA ASP A 195 -14.92 -9.73 38.79
C ASP A 195 -16.30 -9.38 38.25
N ARG A 196 -16.34 -8.50 37.24
CA ARG A 196 -17.57 -7.85 36.75
C ARG A 196 -17.44 -7.45 35.28
N VAL A 197 -18.59 -7.34 34.62
CA VAL A 197 -18.71 -6.81 33.26
C VAL A 197 -19.57 -5.56 33.32
N ALA A 198 -19.08 -4.47 32.74
CA ALA A 198 -19.78 -3.19 32.63
C ALA A 198 -19.96 -2.83 31.16
N LEU A 199 -21.14 -2.31 30.82
CA LEU A 199 -21.43 -1.78 29.49
C LEU A 199 -22.35 -0.57 29.61
N ILE A 200 -22.41 0.22 28.54
CA ILE A 200 -23.43 1.26 28.38
C ILE A 200 -24.45 0.72 27.37
N ALA A 201 -25.74 0.98 27.59
CA ALA A 201 -26.80 0.62 26.66
C ALA A 201 -27.75 1.80 26.43
N ARG A 202 -28.25 1.96 25.20
CA ARG A 202 -29.42 2.80 24.94
C ARG A 202 -30.62 2.26 25.73
N ALA A 203 -31.47 3.13 26.28
CA ALA A 203 -32.54 2.75 27.21
C ALA A 203 -33.42 1.57 26.72
N HIS A 204 -33.78 1.51 25.43
CA HIS A 204 -34.59 0.42 24.87
C HIS A 204 -33.89 -0.95 24.78
N LEU A 205 -32.57 -1.01 24.99
CA LEU A 205 -31.78 -2.25 25.05
C LEU A 205 -31.48 -2.70 26.49
N VAL A 206 -31.81 -1.90 27.52
CA VAL A 206 -31.59 -2.29 28.91
C VAL A 206 -32.28 -3.63 29.25
N PRO A 207 -33.56 -3.88 28.87
CA PRO A 207 -34.21 -5.18 29.10
C PRO A 207 -33.56 -6.35 28.36
N TYR A 208 -32.81 -6.09 27.28
CA TYR A 208 -32.04 -7.12 26.60
C TYR A 208 -30.84 -7.55 27.45
N TYR A 209 -30.11 -6.62 28.05
CA TYR A 209 -28.96 -6.93 28.92
C TYR A 209 -29.39 -7.44 30.30
N GLU A 210 -30.50 -6.96 30.85
CA GLU A 210 -31.10 -7.51 32.08
C GLU A 210 -31.44 -9.01 31.93
N SER A 211 -31.83 -9.46 30.73
CA SER A 211 -32.05 -10.89 30.45
C SER A 211 -30.77 -11.77 30.49
N PHE A 212 -29.59 -11.17 30.65
CA PHE A 212 -28.32 -11.85 30.92
C PHE A 212 -27.78 -11.63 32.35
N GLY A 213 -28.57 -11.02 33.24
CA GLY A 213 -28.18 -10.76 34.63
C GLY A 213 -27.35 -9.48 34.84
N PHE A 214 -27.38 -8.54 33.89
CA PHE A 214 -26.85 -7.18 34.15
C PHE A 214 -27.88 -6.34 34.91
N GLU A 215 -27.45 -5.58 35.91
CA GLU A 215 -28.27 -4.66 36.69
C GLU A 215 -28.19 -3.22 36.15
N ASN A 216 -29.33 -2.55 36.01
CA ASN A 216 -29.42 -1.13 35.69
C ASN A 216 -28.83 -0.25 36.81
N ARG A 217 -27.78 0.52 36.51
CA ARG A 217 -27.06 1.42 37.43
C ARG A 217 -27.31 2.91 37.13
N GLY A 218 -28.36 3.24 36.37
CA GLY A 218 -28.69 4.61 35.99
C GLY A 218 -27.79 5.18 34.89
N VAL A 219 -27.88 6.50 34.68
CA VAL A 219 -27.26 7.20 33.54
C VAL A 219 -25.71 7.17 33.62
N SER A 220 -25.07 6.81 32.51
CA SER A 220 -23.61 6.78 32.40
C SER A 220 -22.99 8.18 32.41
N ARG A 221 -21.78 8.29 32.98
CA ARG A 221 -20.97 9.52 32.97
C ARG A 221 -20.07 9.62 31.72
N CYS A 222 -20.04 8.59 30.87
CA CYS A 222 -19.25 8.59 29.65
C CYS A 222 -19.93 9.47 28.58
N THR A 223 -19.19 10.44 28.05
CA THR A 223 -19.65 11.42 27.06
C THR A 223 -19.09 11.17 25.66
N ARG A 224 -18.34 10.07 25.45
CA ARG A 224 -17.71 9.74 24.15
C ARG A 224 -18.65 9.16 23.10
N TYR A 225 -19.78 8.64 23.51
CA TYR A 225 -20.86 8.24 22.61
C TYR A 225 -21.86 9.40 22.58
N GLY A 226 -22.23 9.86 21.38
CA GLY A 226 -22.98 11.12 21.19
C GLY A 226 -24.36 11.16 21.86
N ASP A 227 -25.03 12.31 21.80
CA ASP A 227 -26.19 12.74 22.61
C ASP A 227 -27.26 11.68 22.95
N GLY A 228 -27.53 10.71 22.07
CA GLY A 228 -28.42 9.57 22.34
C GLY A 228 -27.95 8.61 23.45
N TRP A 229 -26.70 8.69 23.90
CA TRP A 229 -26.11 7.92 25.00
C TRP A 229 -26.00 8.71 26.30
N GLN A 230 -26.32 10.01 26.29
CA GLN A 230 -26.45 10.80 27.53
C GLN A 230 -27.71 10.45 28.34
N GLN A 231 -28.61 9.65 27.76
CA GLN A 231 -29.66 8.89 28.46
C GLN A 231 -29.34 7.39 28.56
N GLY A 232 -28.12 7.00 28.18
CA GLY A 232 -27.63 5.63 28.18
C GLY A 232 -27.41 5.14 29.61
N THR A 233 -27.89 3.94 29.89
CA THR A 233 -27.82 3.34 31.20
C THR A 233 -26.53 2.51 31.31
N THR A 234 -25.75 2.72 32.37
CA THR A 234 -24.70 1.77 32.76
C THR A 234 -25.37 0.50 33.26
N VAL A 235 -24.99 -0.65 32.71
CA VAL A 235 -25.51 -1.95 33.14
C VAL A 235 -24.33 -2.79 33.63
N GLU A 236 -24.40 -3.29 34.87
CA GLU A 236 -23.32 -4.00 35.57
C GLU A 236 -23.76 -5.43 35.92
N ALA A 237 -23.03 -6.46 35.48
CA ALA A 237 -23.23 -7.84 35.95
C ALA A 237 -22.29 -8.13 37.12
N ALA A 238 -22.85 -8.56 38.26
CA ALA A 238 -22.10 -8.86 39.48
C ALA A 238 -21.86 -10.37 39.67
N ARG A 239 -20.64 -10.73 40.13
CA ARG A 239 -20.17 -12.07 40.51
C ARG A 239 -20.18 -13.15 39.41
N ALA A 240 -19.04 -13.23 38.71
CA ALA A 240 -18.51 -14.54 38.33
C ALA A 240 -17.73 -15.13 39.52
N LEU A 241 -18.36 -16.02 40.31
CA LEU A 241 -17.74 -17.02 41.23
C LEU A 241 -18.85 -17.66 42.11
N GLY A 242 -19.10 -18.97 41.94
CA GLY A 242 -20.03 -19.76 42.77
C GLY A 242 -20.69 -20.91 42.01
N GLU A 243 -20.62 -22.13 42.54
CA GLU A 243 -21.20 -23.36 41.97
C GLU A 243 -22.74 -23.40 42.04
N PRO A 244 -23.43 -24.21 41.20
CA PRO A 244 -24.88 -24.35 41.27
C PRO A 244 -25.31 -25.30 42.39
N GLU A 245 -26.10 -24.80 43.35
CA GLU A 245 -26.89 -25.70 44.20
C GLU A 245 -27.98 -26.41 43.38
N CYS A 246 -28.02 -27.73 43.51
CA CYS A 246 -28.91 -28.59 42.77
C CYS A 246 -30.32 -28.58 43.39
N SER A 247 -31.33 -28.14 42.63
CA SER A 247 -32.70 -28.61 42.86
C SER A 247 -33.46 -28.71 41.54
N ALA A 248 -34.00 -29.90 41.27
CA ALA A 248 -34.83 -30.16 40.11
C ALA A 248 -36.31 -29.90 40.46
N THR A 249 -37.04 -29.14 39.63
CA THR A 249 -38.47 -29.41 39.35
C THR A 249 -39.01 -28.62 38.15
N ASN A 250 -39.78 -29.34 37.33
CA ASN A 250 -40.91 -28.88 36.51
C ASN A 250 -40.76 -27.70 35.52
N MET A 251 -40.70 -28.07 34.24
CA MET A 251 -41.49 -27.42 33.16
C MET A 251 -42.98 -27.35 33.55
N PRO A 252 -43.74 -26.31 33.14
CA PRO A 252 -44.46 -26.44 31.86
C PRO A 252 -44.68 -25.15 31.04
N PHE A 253 -45.00 -25.38 29.75
CA PHE A 253 -45.72 -24.55 28.77
C PHE A 253 -46.67 -23.46 29.33
N LEU A 254 -46.71 -22.27 28.68
CA LEU A 254 -47.90 -21.80 27.91
C LEU A 254 -47.74 -20.45 27.16
N MET A 255 -48.69 -20.30 26.21
CA MET A 255 -48.96 -19.31 25.16
C MET A 255 -48.82 -17.78 25.36
N LEU A 256 -48.64 -17.13 24.20
CA LEU A 256 -49.21 -15.85 23.69
C LEU A 256 -49.78 -14.79 24.67
N ALA A 257 -49.38 -13.54 24.44
CA ALA A 257 -50.33 -12.43 24.34
C ALA A 257 -49.84 -11.31 23.39
N HIS A 258 -50.60 -11.01 22.34
CA HIS A 258 -50.49 -9.74 21.60
C HIS A 258 -51.10 -8.61 22.44
N ARG A 259 -50.45 -7.43 22.49
CA ARG A 259 -51.18 -6.17 22.66
C ARG A 259 -50.52 -5.02 21.90
N ARG A 260 -51.31 -4.38 21.03
CA ARG A 260 -50.98 -3.09 20.40
C ARG A 260 -51.22 -1.98 21.41
N LEU A 261 -50.37 -0.95 21.43
CA LEU A 261 -50.75 0.41 21.79
C LEU A 261 -50.26 1.37 20.70
N ARG A 262 -51.05 2.42 20.45
CA ARG A 262 -50.86 3.45 19.41
C ARG A 262 -50.52 4.79 20.05
N SER A 263 -49.73 5.61 19.34
CA SER A 263 -49.58 7.08 19.48
C SER A 263 -49.07 7.59 20.85
N VAL A 264 -48.42 8.75 21.00
CA VAL A 264 -48.65 10.10 20.40
C VAL A 264 -47.32 10.89 20.34
N GLY A 265 -47.13 11.76 19.31
CA GLY A 265 -46.17 12.91 19.25
C GLY A 265 -44.65 12.61 19.38
N GLY A 266 -43.70 13.11 18.58
CA GLY A 266 -43.61 14.40 17.87
C GLY A 266 -43.10 15.49 18.82
N SER A 267 -42.01 16.24 18.62
CA SER A 267 -40.97 16.30 17.56
C SER A 267 -39.66 16.86 18.21
N ALA A 268 -38.52 17.20 17.58
CA ALA A 268 -38.09 17.39 16.18
C ALA A 268 -36.54 17.20 16.06
N LEU A 269 -35.92 17.60 14.93
CA LEU A 269 -34.47 17.75 14.73
C LEU A 269 -34.05 19.24 14.74
N LEU A 270 -32.77 19.53 15.00
CA LEU A 270 -32.14 20.82 14.65
C LEU A 270 -31.37 20.72 13.33
N SER A 271 -31.98 21.21 12.25
CA SER A 271 -31.30 21.52 11.00
C SER A 271 -30.83 22.98 10.98
N LYS A 272 -29.83 23.30 10.14
CA LYS A 272 -29.52 24.70 9.80
C LYS A 272 -30.64 25.26 8.94
N VAL A 273 -31.20 26.42 9.32
CA VAL A 273 -32.28 27.07 8.56
C VAL A 273 -31.99 28.58 8.45
N SER A 274 -32.52 29.20 7.40
CA SER A 274 -32.36 30.63 7.10
C SER A 274 -33.01 31.53 8.15
N CYS A 275 -32.39 32.72 8.33
CA CYS A 275 -32.83 33.82 9.18
C CYS A 275 -33.34 34.98 8.31
N ASP A 276 -34.37 35.70 8.75
CA ASP A 276 -34.94 36.86 8.03
C ASP A 276 -34.20 38.18 8.29
N HIS A 277 -33.22 38.19 9.21
CA HIS A 277 -32.39 39.33 9.57
C HIS A 277 -33.13 40.55 10.19
N ALA A 278 -34.40 40.42 10.59
CA ALA A 278 -35.09 41.48 11.34
C ALA A 278 -34.43 41.73 12.71
N LYS A 279 -34.36 43.00 13.13
CA LYS A 279 -33.72 43.45 14.39
C LYS A 279 -34.75 44.09 15.32
N PRO A 280 -34.65 43.92 16.65
CA PRO A 280 -33.56 43.27 17.39
C PRO A 280 -33.59 41.73 17.34
N VAL A 281 -34.75 41.12 17.09
CA VAL A 281 -34.97 39.67 17.02
C VAL A 281 -35.55 39.33 15.65
N CYS A 282 -35.11 38.23 15.03
CA CYS A 282 -35.68 37.78 13.76
C CYS A 282 -37.13 37.32 13.96
N GLY A 283 -38.01 37.57 12.99
CA GLY A 283 -39.45 37.32 13.14
C GLY A 283 -39.74 35.88 13.55
N ARG A 284 -38.99 34.94 12.98
CA ARG A 284 -39.08 33.52 13.34
C ARG A 284 -38.66 33.16 14.78
N CYS A 285 -37.70 33.88 15.38
CA CYS A 285 -37.35 33.69 16.79
C CYS A 285 -38.36 34.36 17.73
N GLN A 286 -39.10 35.36 17.23
CA GLN A 286 -40.23 35.96 17.92
C GLN A 286 -41.45 35.01 17.92
N ASP A 287 -41.81 34.47 16.76
CA ASP A 287 -42.91 33.49 16.60
C ASP A 287 -42.67 32.17 17.37
N ALA A 288 -41.39 31.78 17.53
CA ALA A 288 -40.99 30.56 18.23
C ALA A 288 -40.77 30.75 19.75
N ASP A 289 -41.07 31.94 20.30
CA ASP A 289 -40.85 32.33 21.69
C ASP A 289 -39.42 32.05 22.19
N ARG A 290 -38.44 32.36 21.33
CA ARG A 290 -37.00 32.14 21.53
C ARG A 290 -36.19 33.42 21.37
N THR A 291 -36.83 34.55 21.66
CA THR A 291 -36.32 35.92 21.55
C THR A 291 -34.94 36.09 22.19
N GLU A 292 -34.78 35.58 23.42
CA GLU A 292 -33.52 35.66 24.19
C GLU A 292 -32.34 34.93 23.54
N SER A 293 -32.57 33.94 22.68
CA SER A 293 -31.52 33.17 21.99
C SER A 293 -31.13 33.74 20.62
N CYS A 294 -31.78 34.83 20.19
CA CYS A 294 -31.55 35.45 18.88
C CYS A 294 -30.47 36.54 18.97
N HIS A 295 -29.21 36.17 18.79
CA HIS A 295 -28.09 37.12 18.83
C HIS A 295 -27.45 37.36 17.46
N TYR A 296 -27.44 38.62 17.01
CA TYR A 296 -26.65 39.06 15.87
C TYR A 296 -25.20 39.33 16.28
N ARG A 297 -24.23 38.66 15.64
CA ARG A 297 -22.81 38.95 15.86
C ARG A 297 -22.46 40.33 15.27
N GLU A 298 -21.90 41.21 16.10
CA GLU A 298 -21.63 42.59 15.70
C GLU A 298 -20.55 42.73 14.61
N ARG A 299 -19.59 41.79 14.51
CA ARG A 299 -18.56 41.76 13.46
C ARG A 299 -18.15 40.32 13.10
N PRO A 300 -18.57 39.75 11.95
CA PRO A 300 -18.05 38.47 11.48
C PRO A 300 -16.67 38.66 10.79
N PHE A 301 -15.71 37.80 11.15
CA PHE A 301 -14.37 37.67 10.54
C PHE A 301 -13.36 38.83 10.68
N LYS A 302 -12.63 38.88 11.80
CA LYS A 302 -11.20 39.25 11.82
C LYS A 302 -10.43 38.36 12.80
N ARG A 303 -9.25 37.85 12.40
CA ARG A 303 -8.31 37.13 13.30
C ARG A 303 -7.67 38.13 14.27
N ARG A 304 -7.54 37.77 15.55
CA ARG A 304 -6.75 38.53 16.55
C ARG A 304 -5.26 38.28 16.30
N ARG A 305 -4.47 39.35 16.28
CA ARG A 305 -3.01 39.34 16.42
C ARG A 305 -2.69 39.84 17.83
N THR A 306 -1.96 39.07 18.63
CA THR A 306 -1.52 39.46 19.97
C THR A 306 -0.22 40.24 19.89
N LEU A 307 -0.14 41.35 20.62
CA LEU A 307 1.09 42.10 20.90
C LEU A 307 1.22 42.32 22.43
N PRO A 308 2.43 42.57 22.96
CA PRO A 308 2.68 42.67 24.41
C PRO A 308 2.22 44.02 25.00
N PRO A 309 2.18 44.16 26.35
CA PRO A 309 1.56 45.30 27.02
C PRO A 309 2.44 46.56 27.14
N ASP A 310 1.82 47.68 26.81
CA ASP A 310 1.89 49.06 27.34
C ASP A 310 3.19 49.67 27.89
N ALA A 311 3.51 50.85 27.33
CA ALA A 311 4.13 51.98 28.04
C ALA A 311 3.60 53.32 27.47
N ASP A 312 2.66 53.92 28.21
CA ASP A 312 2.37 55.35 28.42
C ASP A 312 2.38 56.39 27.27
N ALA A 313 1.16 56.85 26.95
CA ALA A 313 0.65 58.23 27.02
C ALA A 313 1.25 59.42 26.20
N GLU A 314 0.33 60.19 25.59
CA GLU A 314 0.37 61.64 25.29
C GLU A 314 1.40 62.13 24.20
N ASP A 315 1.14 63.12 23.32
CA ASP A 315 -0.04 63.98 23.15
C ASP A 315 -0.18 64.67 21.76
N HIS A 316 -1.37 65.21 21.49
CA HIS A 316 -1.72 66.41 20.68
C HIS A 316 -1.36 66.60 19.16
N HIS A 317 -2.45 66.78 18.38
CA HIS A 317 -2.73 67.78 17.31
C HIS A 317 -1.83 68.00 16.06
N GLY A 318 -2.51 68.16 14.89
CA GLY A 318 -2.07 69.07 13.82
C GLY A 318 -2.46 68.67 12.39
N GLU A 319 -3.26 69.49 11.71
CA GLU A 319 -3.42 69.46 10.23
C GLU A 319 -2.12 69.95 9.54
N VAL A 320 -1.87 69.69 8.25
CA VAL A 320 -2.18 70.62 7.13
C VAL A 320 -1.85 69.95 5.76
N ALA A 321 -2.40 70.51 4.69
CA ALA A 321 -2.47 69.96 3.32
C ALA A 321 -1.20 70.06 2.43
N PHE A 322 -1.33 69.46 1.23
CA PHE A 322 -0.43 69.52 0.07
C PHE A 322 -0.15 70.94 -0.46
N GLU A 323 1.02 71.14 -1.08
CA GLU A 323 1.21 71.62 -2.49
C GLU A 323 2.72 71.51 -2.90
N PRO A 324 3.08 71.58 -4.20
CA PRO A 324 4.36 71.04 -4.72
C PRO A 324 5.31 72.08 -5.37
N GLU A 325 6.63 71.81 -5.42
CA GLU A 325 7.55 72.47 -6.37
C GLU A 325 8.68 71.57 -6.92
N THR A 326 9.02 71.80 -8.19
CA THR A 326 10.24 71.42 -8.95
C THR A 326 10.71 72.70 -9.68
N PRO A 327 11.84 72.80 -10.45
CA PRO A 327 12.84 71.81 -10.91
C PRO A 327 14.31 72.34 -10.86
N MET A 328 15.21 71.81 -11.73
CA MET A 328 16.47 72.38 -12.33
C MET A 328 17.75 71.50 -12.12
N PRO A 329 18.82 71.59 -12.95
CA PRO A 329 18.94 70.81 -14.19
C PRO A 329 20.28 70.06 -14.41
N MET A 330 20.35 69.28 -15.51
CA MET A 330 21.45 68.38 -15.93
C MET A 330 22.77 69.07 -16.34
N PRO A 331 23.88 68.32 -16.39
CA PRO A 331 24.61 68.17 -17.67
C PRO A 331 24.98 66.72 -18.07
N MET A 332 25.30 66.54 -19.36
CA MET A 332 25.63 65.29 -20.07
C MET A 332 27.15 65.21 -20.43
N PRO A 333 27.66 64.28 -21.29
CA PRO A 333 27.67 62.80 -21.23
C PRO A 333 29.09 62.17 -21.51
N LEU A 334 29.14 60.83 -21.73
CA LEU A 334 30.21 59.95 -22.30
C LEU A 334 31.14 59.22 -21.29
N PRO A 335 31.71 58.04 -21.65
CA PRO A 335 31.11 56.89 -22.35
C PRO A 335 31.34 55.54 -21.60
N MET A 336 30.74 54.45 -22.08
CA MET A 336 30.68 53.14 -21.39
C MET A 336 32.03 52.43 -21.16
N PRO A 337 32.08 51.57 -20.12
CA PRO A 337 32.50 50.18 -20.31
C PRO A 337 31.40 49.17 -19.91
N MET A 338 31.34 48.05 -20.64
CA MET A 338 30.42 46.92 -20.38
C MET A 338 30.75 46.22 -19.03
N PRO A 339 29.79 45.96 -18.14
CA PRO A 339 29.99 45.07 -17.00
C PRO A 339 30.01 43.60 -17.42
N MET A 340 30.97 42.84 -16.88
CA MET A 340 31.03 41.38 -17.00
C MET A 340 29.87 40.71 -16.25
N PRO A 341 29.42 39.50 -16.64
CA PRO A 341 28.42 38.76 -15.87
C PRO A 341 29.00 38.30 -14.52
N THR A 342 28.36 38.71 -13.43
CA THR A 342 28.66 38.26 -12.07
C THR A 342 28.02 36.89 -11.81
N PRO A 343 28.77 35.88 -11.32
CA PRO A 343 28.21 34.57 -11.01
C PRO A 343 27.27 34.71 -9.80
N THR A 344 25.98 34.41 -10.00
CA THR A 344 24.94 34.58 -8.98
C THR A 344 24.16 33.28 -8.77
N SER A 345 24.81 32.32 -8.11
CA SER A 345 24.17 31.11 -7.56
C SER A 345 24.85 30.71 -6.24
N ALA A 346 24.69 31.58 -5.23
CA ALA A 346 24.88 31.15 -3.85
C ALA A 346 23.64 30.35 -3.41
N PRO A 347 23.79 29.19 -2.74
CA PRO A 347 22.64 28.38 -2.33
C PRO A 347 21.78 29.15 -1.32
N THR A 348 20.50 29.32 -1.64
CA THR A 348 19.54 29.96 -0.75
C THR A 348 19.25 29.07 0.46
N SER A 349 19.59 29.57 1.65
CA SER A 349 19.23 28.96 2.92
C SER A 349 17.72 28.72 3.00
N ARG A 350 17.29 27.46 3.10
CA ARG A 350 15.88 27.08 3.12
C ARG A 350 15.29 27.25 4.52
N ALA A 351 15.06 28.50 4.90
CA ALA A 351 14.23 28.82 6.05
C ALA A 351 12.76 28.43 5.79
N TYR A 352 12.10 27.87 6.80
CA TYR A 352 10.68 27.51 6.74
C TYR A 352 9.79 28.75 6.50
N PRO A 353 8.72 28.67 5.68
CA PRO A 353 8.20 27.47 5.00
C PRO A 353 8.94 27.13 3.71
N ASN A 354 9.47 25.90 3.64
CA ASN A 354 10.03 25.33 2.43
C ASN A 354 8.90 24.83 1.51
N SER A 355 8.27 25.74 0.76
CA SER A 355 7.08 25.43 -0.07
C SER A 355 7.35 24.50 -1.26
N GLY A 356 8.59 24.11 -1.52
CA GLY A 356 8.99 23.39 -2.72
C GLY A 356 8.73 24.18 -4.00
N TYR A 357 8.66 23.46 -5.13
CA TYR A 357 8.20 24.00 -6.40
C TYR A 357 6.76 24.49 -6.29
N LEU A 358 6.54 25.75 -6.67
CA LEU A 358 5.22 26.37 -6.79
C LEU A 358 4.96 26.71 -8.26
N GLY A 359 3.92 26.11 -8.84
CA GLY A 359 3.57 26.35 -10.24
C GLY A 359 3.00 27.74 -10.51
N SER A 360 2.82 28.06 -11.78
CA SER A 360 2.36 29.38 -12.28
C SER A 360 1.00 29.85 -11.77
N THR A 361 0.19 28.96 -11.20
CA THR A 361 -1.10 29.27 -10.54
C THR A 361 -0.95 29.66 -9.06
N SER A 362 0.26 29.60 -8.50
CA SER A 362 0.54 30.04 -7.13
C SER A 362 0.28 31.54 -6.97
N HIS A 363 -0.25 31.92 -5.80
CA HIS A 363 -0.37 33.33 -5.44
C HIS A 363 0.99 34.06 -5.38
N THR A 364 2.11 33.34 -5.16
CA THR A 364 3.47 33.92 -5.20
C THR A 364 3.88 34.35 -6.60
N ALA A 365 3.59 33.53 -7.63
CA ALA A 365 3.90 33.82 -9.03
C ALA A 365 3.23 35.12 -9.52
N ILE A 366 2.05 35.46 -8.99
CA ILE A 366 1.37 36.73 -9.27
C ILE A 366 2.23 37.93 -8.80
N PHE A 367 2.84 37.85 -7.62
CA PHE A 367 3.71 38.90 -7.10
C PHE A 367 5.05 38.98 -7.83
N GLU A 368 5.63 37.83 -8.21
CA GLU A 368 6.83 37.79 -9.06
C GLU A 368 6.58 38.48 -10.41
N HIS A 369 5.46 38.20 -11.08
CA HIS A 369 5.06 38.88 -12.31
C HIS A 369 4.85 40.39 -12.12
N LEU A 370 4.30 40.85 -11.00
CA LEU A 370 4.17 42.27 -10.69
C LEU A 370 5.55 42.95 -10.55
N THR A 371 6.52 42.28 -9.92
CA THR A 371 7.89 42.82 -9.79
C THR A 371 8.61 42.87 -11.13
N ALA A 372 8.56 41.80 -11.93
CA ALA A 372 9.13 41.78 -13.28
C ALA A 372 8.50 42.81 -14.24
N SER A 373 7.22 43.15 -14.03
CA SER A 373 6.52 44.19 -14.81
C SER A 373 6.90 45.62 -14.43
N SER A 374 7.51 45.84 -13.26
CA SER A 374 7.77 47.17 -12.70
C SER A 374 9.12 47.75 -13.11
N GLY A 375 9.94 47.02 -13.86
CA GLY A 375 11.26 47.48 -14.35
C GLY A 375 12.38 47.47 -13.31
N ASP A 376 12.05 47.38 -12.01
CA ASP A 376 13.01 47.08 -10.96
C ASP A 376 13.49 45.62 -11.09
N ASN A 377 14.66 45.44 -11.69
CA ASN A 377 15.39 44.16 -11.73
C ASN A 377 16.03 43.79 -10.38
N THR A 378 15.37 44.14 -9.27
CA THR A 378 15.61 43.53 -7.97
C THR A 378 14.54 42.47 -7.75
N PRO A 379 14.90 41.18 -7.66
CA PRO A 379 13.94 40.16 -7.23
C PRO A 379 13.40 40.59 -5.87
N ALA A 380 12.07 40.60 -5.70
CA ALA A 380 11.47 40.73 -4.38
C ALA A 380 11.64 39.42 -3.61
N ALA A 381 12.90 39.07 -3.32
CA ALA A 381 13.21 38.34 -2.11
C ALA A 381 12.52 39.09 -0.96
N PHE A 382 11.80 38.36 -0.12
CA PHE A 382 11.26 38.91 1.11
C PHE A 382 12.43 39.48 1.92
N ASN A 383 12.58 40.80 1.91
CA ASN A 383 13.36 41.53 2.91
C ASN A 383 12.58 41.48 4.24
N GLY A 384 12.52 40.28 4.83
CA GLY A 384 12.74 40.21 6.28
C GLY A 384 14.19 40.64 6.51
N ASP A 385 14.41 41.43 7.57
CA ASP A 385 15.72 41.99 7.86
C ASP A 385 16.81 40.91 7.80
N ARG A 386 17.85 41.18 7.01
CA ARG A 386 19.06 40.36 7.03
C ARG A 386 19.82 40.67 8.31
N ASP A 387 19.40 40.06 9.41
CA ASP A 387 20.33 39.78 10.50
C ASP A 387 21.57 39.08 9.89
N PRO A 388 22.79 39.50 10.26
CA PRO A 388 24.00 38.90 9.70
C PRO A 388 24.02 37.41 10.03
N ALA A 389 24.38 36.59 9.06
CA ALA A 389 24.47 35.15 9.23
C ALA A 389 25.43 34.80 10.36
N GLY A 390 24.88 34.40 11.52
CA GLY A 390 25.62 33.58 12.46
C GLY A 390 25.79 32.18 11.88
N ASP A 391 26.96 31.58 12.11
CA ASP A 391 27.37 30.28 11.54
C ASP A 391 26.48 29.07 11.94
N ASP A 392 25.49 29.27 12.81
CA ASP A 392 24.55 28.23 13.22
C ASP A 392 23.39 28.09 12.24
N PHE A 393 23.57 27.21 11.24
CA PHE A 393 22.45 26.47 10.65
C PHE A 393 21.98 25.42 11.69
N ASP A 394 21.45 25.91 12.82
CA ASP A 394 21.00 25.09 13.93
C ASP A 394 19.73 24.35 13.52
N CYS A 395 19.92 23.15 12.97
CA CYS A 395 18.82 22.25 12.72
C CYS A 395 18.17 21.96 14.07
N ARG A 396 16.93 22.43 14.25
CA ARG A 396 16.18 22.43 15.51
C ARG A 396 15.69 21.03 15.92
N VAL A 397 16.59 20.05 15.85
CA VAL A 397 16.43 18.70 16.37
C VAL A 397 16.59 18.80 17.88
N ASP A 398 15.55 18.39 18.61
CA ASP A 398 15.60 18.40 20.07
C ASP A 398 16.71 17.44 20.55
N ALA A 399 17.46 17.84 21.58
CA ALA A 399 18.40 16.96 22.26
C ALA A 399 17.73 15.65 22.73
N SER A 400 16.42 15.66 23.00
CA SER A 400 15.64 14.44 23.27
C SER A 400 15.57 13.49 22.05
N GLN A 401 15.42 14.01 20.83
CA GLN A 401 15.42 13.24 19.58
C GLN A 401 16.82 12.67 19.31
N ILE A 402 17.87 13.47 19.46
CA ILE A 402 19.27 13.00 19.33
C ILE A 402 19.55 11.84 20.31
N MET A 403 19.05 11.91 21.55
CA MET A 403 19.22 10.83 22.53
C MET A 403 18.36 9.59 22.25
N GLN A 404 17.15 9.78 21.72
CA GLN A 404 16.30 8.68 21.24
C GLN A 404 16.98 7.92 20.10
N GLU A 405 17.49 8.65 19.11
CA GLU A 405 18.07 8.06 17.90
C GLU A 405 19.48 7.51 18.12
N ALA A 406 20.25 8.08 19.04
CA ALA A 406 21.44 7.43 19.58
C ALA A 406 21.14 6.04 20.19
N THR A 407 19.93 5.84 20.74
CA THR A 407 19.50 4.55 21.29
C THR A 407 19.06 3.58 20.19
N PHE A 408 18.55 4.06 19.06
CA PHE A 408 18.35 3.25 17.85
C PHE A 408 19.69 2.79 17.26
N ILE A 409 20.64 3.70 17.06
CA ILE A 409 21.97 3.40 16.49
C ILE A 409 22.72 2.35 17.34
N LYS A 410 22.69 2.45 18.68
CA LYS A 410 23.27 1.44 19.58
C LYS A 410 22.71 0.02 19.41
N LYS A 411 21.50 -0.13 18.86
CA LYS A 411 20.91 -1.46 18.60
C LYS A 411 21.43 -2.10 17.32
N ILE A 412 21.93 -1.32 16.35
CA ILE A 412 22.33 -1.84 15.04
C ILE A 412 23.39 -2.96 15.16
N PRO A 413 24.54 -2.80 15.85
CA PRO A 413 25.56 -3.86 15.92
C PRO A 413 25.14 -5.08 16.74
N ASN A 414 24.13 -4.92 17.62
CA ASN A 414 23.54 -6.01 18.40
C ASN A 414 22.45 -6.77 17.63
N THR A 415 21.93 -6.18 16.56
CA THR A 415 20.81 -6.71 15.76
C THR A 415 21.29 -7.29 14.42
N PHE A 416 22.31 -6.68 13.82
CA PHE A 416 22.87 -7.06 12.53
C PHE A 416 24.37 -7.34 12.65
N GLN A 417 24.83 -8.40 11.99
CA GLN A 417 26.25 -8.55 11.67
C GLN A 417 26.59 -7.61 10.51
N VAL A 418 26.89 -6.35 10.81
CA VAL A 418 27.09 -5.27 9.83
C VAL A 418 28.09 -5.66 8.74
N SER A 419 29.27 -6.17 9.09
CA SER A 419 30.28 -6.59 8.12
C SER A 419 29.79 -7.71 7.19
N THR A 420 28.92 -8.61 7.68
CA THR A 420 28.28 -9.65 6.87
C THR A 420 27.21 -9.06 5.95
N CYS A 421 26.45 -8.04 6.41
CA CYS A 421 25.53 -7.29 5.56
C CYS A 421 26.28 -6.54 4.43
N VAL A 422 27.42 -5.92 4.76
CA VAL A 422 28.31 -5.23 3.80
C VAL A 422 28.88 -6.22 2.78
N ARG A 423 29.38 -7.39 3.22
CA ARG A 423 29.80 -8.46 2.29
C ARG A 423 28.67 -8.93 1.40
N MET A 424 27.44 -9.07 1.91
CA MET A 424 26.27 -9.46 1.13
C MET A 424 25.89 -8.42 0.07
N VAL A 425 25.85 -7.13 0.41
CA VAL A 425 25.57 -6.06 -0.55
C VAL A 425 26.66 -5.98 -1.61
N ASN A 426 27.93 -6.06 -1.23
CA ASN A 426 29.05 -6.07 -2.17
C ASN A 426 28.99 -7.29 -3.10
N ALA A 427 28.76 -8.50 -2.57
CA ALA A 427 28.60 -9.72 -3.36
C ALA A 427 27.40 -9.65 -4.32
N TRP A 428 26.27 -9.06 -3.89
CA TRP A 428 25.11 -8.81 -4.74
C TRP A 428 25.43 -7.86 -5.88
N THR A 429 26.04 -6.70 -5.61
CA THR A 429 26.46 -5.75 -6.66
C THR A 429 27.47 -6.34 -7.65
N ALA A 430 28.35 -7.24 -7.19
CA ALA A 430 29.29 -7.96 -8.05
C ALA A 430 28.61 -8.94 -9.04
N THR A 431 27.32 -9.28 -8.87
CA THR A 431 26.55 -10.05 -9.86
C THR A 431 26.12 -9.23 -11.09
N GLY A 432 26.31 -7.91 -11.07
CA GLY A 432 25.73 -6.97 -12.02
C GLY A 432 24.32 -6.49 -11.64
N THR A 433 23.76 -6.97 -10.52
CA THR A 433 22.44 -6.57 -10.00
C THR A 433 22.58 -5.45 -8.96
N ASN A 434 21.69 -4.47 -8.97
CA ASN A 434 21.69 -3.37 -8.01
C ASN A 434 20.26 -2.82 -7.77
N ILE A 435 20.13 -1.80 -6.91
CA ILE A 435 18.91 -0.98 -6.85
C ILE A 435 18.87 -0.07 -8.08
N ALA A 436 17.69 0.11 -8.65
CA ALA A 436 17.56 0.46 -10.06
C ALA A 436 17.57 1.97 -10.36
N LEU A 437 17.44 2.80 -9.33
CA LEU A 437 17.51 4.25 -9.41
C LEU A 437 18.76 4.80 -8.69
N ALA A 438 19.06 4.30 -7.49
CA ALA A 438 20.16 4.80 -6.66
C ALA A 438 21.40 3.87 -6.63
N GLY A 439 21.53 2.95 -7.60
CA GLY A 439 22.59 1.92 -7.61
C GLY A 439 24.01 2.46 -7.53
N SER A 440 24.28 3.63 -8.10
CA SER A 440 25.59 4.30 -8.01
C SER A 440 25.94 4.78 -6.59
N LEU A 441 24.94 4.99 -5.73
CA LEU A 441 25.10 5.43 -4.33
C LEU A 441 25.24 4.27 -3.36
N VAL A 442 24.88 3.03 -3.75
CA VAL A 442 24.96 1.85 -2.87
C VAL A 442 26.38 1.58 -2.40
N GLY A 443 27.38 1.62 -3.30
CA GLY A 443 28.79 1.43 -2.93
C GLY A 443 29.29 2.48 -1.92
N PRO A 444 29.18 3.79 -2.23
CA PRO A 444 29.49 4.87 -1.29
C PRO A 444 28.79 4.75 0.08
N CYS A 445 27.47 4.52 0.09
CA CYS A 445 26.71 4.39 1.34
C CYS A 445 27.13 3.14 2.13
N THR A 446 27.29 2.00 1.46
CA THR A 446 27.73 0.73 2.10
C THR A 446 29.09 0.90 2.75
N LYS A 447 30.05 1.54 2.08
CA LYS A 447 31.36 1.85 2.65
C LYS A 447 31.23 2.80 3.86
N ALA A 448 30.46 3.87 3.74
CA ALA A 448 30.30 4.84 4.83
C ALA A 448 29.67 4.21 6.08
N ILE A 449 28.70 3.30 5.93
CA ILE A 449 28.10 2.58 7.06
C ILE A 449 29.06 1.54 7.65
N ASP A 450 29.89 0.87 6.83
CA ASP A 450 30.96 -0.02 7.31
C ASP A 450 31.99 0.76 8.15
N ASP A 451 32.53 1.86 7.60
CA ASP A 451 33.48 2.75 8.26
C ASP A 451 32.90 3.32 9.57
N LEU A 452 31.65 3.80 9.55
CA LEU A 452 30.97 4.43 10.70
C LEU A 452 30.65 3.46 11.84
N LEU A 453 30.34 2.20 11.53
CA LEU A 453 29.98 1.19 12.53
C LEU A 453 31.20 0.37 13.00
N HIS A 454 32.33 0.45 12.30
CA HIS A 454 33.60 -0.12 12.74
C HIS A 454 34.57 0.87 13.42
N THR A 455 34.38 2.19 13.27
CA THR A 455 35.13 3.20 14.05
C THR A 455 34.63 3.28 15.49
N GLY A 456 35.32 2.59 16.40
CA GLY A 456 35.00 2.54 17.84
C GLY A 456 35.17 3.86 18.61
N ASP A 457 35.56 4.95 17.95
CA ASP A 457 35.92 6.24 18.57
C ASP A 457 34.72 7.18 18.80
N LEU A 458 33.58 6.95 18.14
CA LEU A 458 32.41 7.82 18.24
C LEU A 458 31.32 7.23 19.15
N SER A 459 30.91 8.00 20.17
CA SER A 459 29.71 7.67 20.93
C SER A 459 28.48 7.73 20.02
N ALA A 460 27.50 6.84 20.19
CA ALA A 460 26.29 6.86 19.36
C ALA A 460 25.46 8.15 19.49
N GLY A 461 25.67 8.95 20.55
CA GLY A 461 25.13 10.31 20.65
C GLY A 461 25.77 11.27 19.65
N ASN A 462 27.10 11.17 19.47
CA ASN A 462 27.83 11.93 18.45
C ASN A 462 27.45 11.46 17.05
N VAL A 463 27.32 10.14 16.84
CA VAL A 463 26.84 9.58 15.55
C VAL A 463 25.43 10.09 15.24
N SER A 464 24.49 10.02 16.19
CA SER A 464 23.14 10.54 15.98
C SER A 464 23.14 12.03 15.63
N LYS A 465 23.90 12.85 16.38
CA LYS A 465 24.03 14.28 16.09
C LYS A 465 24.60 14.51 14.68
N MET A 466 25.62 13.76 14.29
CA MET A 466 26.22 13.82 12.96
C MET A 466 25.21 13.49 11.86
N LEU A 467 24.49 12.37 11.95
CA LEU A 467 23.46 11.98 10.97
C LEU A 467 22.40 13.08 10.82
N PHE A 468 21.94 13.67 11.93
CA PHE A 468 21.01 14.80 11.92
C PHE A 468 21.60 16.03 11.24
N THR A 469 22.78 16.50 11.67
CA THR A 469 23.43 17.68 11.08
C THR A 469 23.64 17.52 9.57
N SER A 470 24.07 16.34 9.11
CA SER A 470 24.27 16.07 7.68
C SER A 470 22.97 15.96 6.89
N SER A 471 21.89 15.35 7.41
CA SER A 471 20.58 15.33 6.73
C SER A 471 19.91 16.71 6.64
N CYS A 472 20.15 17.61 7.60
CA CYS A 472 19.61 18.97 7.52
C CYS A 472 20.41 19.90 6.59
N ARG A 473 21.64 19.53 6.22
CA ARG A 473 22.57 20.41 5.50
C ARG A 473 22.19 20.54 4.02
N PRO A 474 22.03 21.78 3.49
CA PRO A 474 21.89 21.97 2.05
C PRO A 474 23.13 21.48 1.30
N TRP A 475 22.92 20.67 0.27
CA TRP A 475 24.00 20.11 -0.55
C TRP A 475 24.62 21.19 -1.43
N ILE A 476 25.95 21.28 -1.41
CA ILE A 476 26.68 22.25 -2.22
C ILE A 476 26.99 21.58 -3.55
N VAL A 477 26.22 21.95 -4.57
CA VAL A 477 26.34 21.41 -5.93
C VAL A 477 26.42 22.57 -6.91
N THR A 478 27.37 22.47 -7.83
CA THR A 478 27.64 23.41 -8.92
C THR A 478 27.85 22.64 -10.23
N GLY A 479 27.82 23.32 -11.38
CA GLY A 479 27.94 22.66 -12.69
C GLY A 479 29.26 21.90 -12.90
N SER A 480 30.30 22.21 -12.11
CA SER A 480 31.60 21.54 -12.11
C SER A 480 31.76 20.45 -11.03
N THR A 481 30.75 20.24 -10.18
CA THR A 481 30.79 19.22 -9.12
C THR A 481 30.85 17.82 -9.73
N THR A 482 31.83 17.01 -9.33
CA THR A 482 31.96 15.62 -9.78
C THR A 482 31.09 14.67 -8.95
N PHE A 483 30.81 13.49 -9.50
CA PHE A 483 30.09 12.44 -8.75
C PHE A 483 30.84 12.01 -7.47
N GLU A 484 32.17 12.02 -7.48
CA GLU A 484 33.00 11.72 -6.31
C GLU A 484 32.89 12.81 -5.23
N GLN A 485 32.91 14.09 -5.62
CA GLN A 485 32.68 15.22 -4.71
C GLN A 485 31.27 15.20 -4.12
N PHE A 486 30.27 14.83 -4.91
CA PHE A 486 28.91 14.59 -4.43
C PHE A 486 28.85 13.42 -3.43
N CYS A 487 29.49 12.29 -3.72
CA CYS A 487 29.58 11.16 -2.78
C CYS A 487 30.33 11.54 -1.48
N SER A 488 31.29 12.45 -1.53
CA SER A 488 31.99 12.94 -0.33
C SER A 488 31.07 13.69 0.66
N GLN A 489 29.92 14.22 0.19
CA GLN A 489 28.91 14.88 1.02
C GLN A 489 27.90 13.92 1.68
N ILE A 490 28.03 12.60 1.46
CA ILE A 490 27.16 11.56 2.06
C ILE A 490 27.94 10.41 2.72
N THR A 491 29.26 10.57 2.87
CA THR A 491 30.18 9.55 3.38
C THR A 491 31.13 10.11 4.44
N GLY A 492 31.75 9.24 5.24
CA GLY A 492 32.65 9.66 6.32
C GLY A 492 31.92 10.50 7.38
N HIS A 493 32.48 11.66 7.74
CA HIS A 493 31.88 12.58 8.70
C HIS A 493 30.62 13.32 8.20
N GLU A 494 30.29 13.19 6.90
CA GLU A 494 29.06 13.75 6.31
C GLU A 494 27.99 12.67 6.07
N THR A 495 28.13 11.49 6.68
CA THR A 495 27.14 10.41 6.57
C THR A 495 25.80 10.88 7.17
N CYS A 496 24.71 10.72 6.41
CA CYS A 496 23.38 11.19 6.79
C CYS A 496 22.39 10.01 7.03
N TRP A 497 21.19 10.30 7.53
CA TRP A 497 20.15 9.28 7.75
C TRP A 497 19.77 8.54 6.47
N GLU A 498 19.79 9.23 5.35
CA GLU A 498 19.44 8.70 4.03
C GLU A 498 20.46 7.66 3.55
N SER A 499 21.76 7.86 3.82
CA SER A 499 22.81 6.86 3.55
C SER A 499 22.58 5.56 4.34
N LEU A 500 22.19 5.67 5.61
CA LEU A 500 21.88 4.53 6.47
C LEU A 500 20.60 3.81 6.02
N GLY A 501 19.57 4.58 5.65
CA GLY A 501 18.33 4.05 5.07
C GLY A 501 18.58 3.30 3.76
N LEU A 502 19.37 3.88 2.84
CA LEU A 502 19.70 3.27 1.55
C LEU A 502 20.48 1.95 1.73
N PHE A 503 21.42 1.92 2.67
CA PHE A 503 22.13 0.68 3.02
C PHE A 503 21.16 -0.42 3.47
N PHE A 504 20.20 -0.12 4.35
CA PHE A 504 19.22 -1.12 4.78
C PHE A 504 18.23 -1.55 3.68
N VAL A 505 17.89 -0.65 2.74
CA VAL A 505 17.17 -1.03 1.50
C VAL A 505 18.02 -1.98 0.66
N ALA A 506 19.31 -1.69 0.45
CA ALA A 506 20.22 -2.56 -0.29
C ALA A 506 20.40 -3.93 0.38
N VAL A 507 20.48 -4.00 1.71
CA VAL A 507 20.48 -5.27 2.47
C VAL A 507 19.19 -6.07 2.24
N THR A 508 18.04 -5.41 2.26
CA THR A 508 16.73 -6.03 1.97
C THR A 508 16.68 -6.59 0.55
N ARG A 509 17.17 -5.82 -0.42
CA ARG A 509 17.20 -6.19 -1.84
C ARG A 509 18.18 -7.33 -2.12
N ALA A 510 19.41 -7.27 -1.61
CA ALA A 510 20.38 -8.37 -1.70
C ALA A 510 19.86 -9.67 -1.06
N ALA A 511 19.21 -9.57 0.12
CA ALA A 511 18.55 -10.71 0.77
C ALA A 511 17.30 -11.22 0.03
N THR A 512 16.81 -10.53 -1.00
CA THR A 512 15.72 -11.01 -1.87
C THR A 512 16.26 -11.90 -2.99
N ASP A 513 17.46 -11.60 -3.47
CA ASP A 513 18.06 -12.20 -4.66
C ASP A 513 18.93 -13.43 -4.32
N PHE A 514 19.37 -13.60 -3.06
CA PHE A 514 20.07 -14.80 -2.56
C PHE A 514 19.14 -15.80 -1.85
N ASP A 515 19.35 -17.12 -2.06
CA ASP A 515 18.63 -18.18 -1.32
C ASP A 515 19.25 -18.51 0.04
N CYS A 516 20.57 -18.42 0.17
CA CYS A 516 21.31 -18.44 1.43
C CYS A 516 22.51 -17.48 1.35
N PHE A 517 22.98 -16.96 2.48
CA PHE A 517 24.19 -16.15 2.52
C PHE A 517 24.99 -16.37 3.81
N GLU A 518 26.22 -16.88 3.67
CA GLU A 518 27.14 -17.25 4.76
C GLU A 518 26.41 -17.99 5.91
N THR A 519 26.50 -17.47 7.14
CA THR A 519 25.76 -17.94 8.32
C THR A 519 24.59 -17.03 8.69
N MET A 520 24.27 -16.03 7.86
CA MET A 520 23.25 -15.01 8.16
C MET A 520 21.82 -15.53 7.94
N PHE A 521 21.62 -16.32 6.89
CA PHE A 521 20.41 -17.11 6.69
C PHE A 521 20.70 -18.35 5.85
N SER A 522 20.14 -19.47 6.30
CA SER A 522 20.17 -20.76 5.61
C SER A 522 18.77 -21.24 5.19
N SER A 523 17.74 -20.66 5.80
CA SER A 523 16.33 -20.98 5.56
C SER A 523 15.54 -19.78 5.04
N ARG A 524 14.44 -20.07 4.34
CA ARG A 524 13.45 -19.07 3.85
C ARG A 524 12.88 -18.21 4.99
N GLU A 525 12.72 -18.78 6.19
CA GLU A 525 12.21 -18.05 7.37
C GLU A 525 13.23 -17.05 7.93
N GLU A 526 14.50 -17.45 8.08
CA GLU A 526 15.60 -16.55 8.49
C GLU A 526 15.78 -15.42 7.48
N ARG A 527 15.80 -15.74 6.17
CA ARG A 527 15.86 -14.76 5.09
C ARG A 527 14.74 -13.73 5.19
N ARG A 528 13.50 -14.21 5.39
CA ARG A 528 12.32 -13.34 5.53
C ARG A 528 12.35 -12.48 6.81
N LYS A 529 12.90 -12.99 7.92
CA LYS A 529 13.13 -12.21 9.14
C LYS A 529 14.14 -11.08 8.87
N LEU A 530 15.28 -11.39 8.23
CA LEU A 530 16.28 -10.39 7.85
C LEU A 530 15.71 -9.31 6.94
N GLN A 531 15.01 -9.70 5.86
CA GLN A 531 14.38 -8.77 4.92
C GLN A 531 13.44 -7.78 5.62
N ARG A 532 12.51 -8.28 6.44
CA ARG A 532 11.56 -7.42 7.19
C ARG A 532 12.24 -6.54 8.22
N LEU A 533 13.28 -7.05 8.88
CA LEU A 533 14.02 -6.33 9.91
C LEU A 533 14.86 -5.21 9.29
N ALA A 534 15.58 -5.48 8.19
CA ALA A 534 16.31 -4.47 7.43
C ALA A 534 15.36 -3.40 6.87
N LEU A 535 14.23 -3.80 6.26
CA LEU A 535 13.24 -2.84 5.75
C LEU A 535 12.64 -1.98 6.87
N SER A 536 12.37 -2.54 8.06
CA SER A 536 11.93 -1.77 9.22
C SER A 536 12.97 -0.77 9.73
N TYR A 537 14.27 -1.03 9.54
CA TYR A 537 15.34 -0.08 9.87
C TYR A 537 15.49 0.99 8.79
N ALA A 538 15.31 0.64 7.51
CA ALA A 538 15.23 1.61 6.42
C ALA A 538 14.05 2.57 6.59
N ASP A 539 12.87 2.04 6.95
CA ASP A 539 11.68 2.82 7.30
C ASP A 539 11.98 3.80 8.42
N HIS A 540 12.59 3.34 9.51
CA HIS A 540 12.92 4.19 10.64
C HIS A 540 13.85 5.34 10.23
N CYS A 541 14.89 5.06 9.44
CA CYS A 541 15.79 6.10 8.93
C CYS A 541 15.07 7.10 8.01
N LEU A 542 14.17 6.62 7.15
CA LEU A 542 13.40 7.44 6.23
C LEU A 542 12.38 8.34 6.95
N GLU A 543 11.66 7.83 7.95
CA GLU A 543 10.71 8.63 8.74
C GLU A 543 11.44 9.69 9.58
N VAL A 544 12.64 9.39 10.11
CA VAL A 544 13.51 10.39 10.76
C VAL A 544 13.92 11.48 9.77
N ALA A 545 14.40 11.12 8.58
CA ALA A 545 14.75 12.08 7.52
C ALA A 545 13.57 12.97 7.10
N LEU A 546 12.39 12.37 6.83
CA LEU A 546 11.17 13.10 6.49
C LEU A 546 10.71 14.06 7.61
N SER A 547 10.95 13.71 8.88
CA SER A 547 10.57 14.56 10.02
C SER A 547 11.34 15.89 10.10
N LEU A 548 12.43 16.05 9.34
CA LEU A 548 13.25 17.26 9.27
C LEU A 548 12.69 18.32 8.30
N ASP A 549 11.66 18.00 7.50
CA ASP A 549 11.03 18.89 6.50
C ASP A 549 12.01 19.43 5.42
N CYS A 550 13.15 18.74 5.23
CA CYS A 550 14.17 19.06 4.24
C CYS A 550 14.05 18.17 2.99
N MET A 551 13.24 18.61 2.01
CA MET A 551 13.10 17.88 0.73
C MET A 551 14.25 18.17 -0.25
N TYR A 552 15.06 17.16 -0.58
CA TYR A 552 16.14 17.26 -1.58
C TYR A 552 16.31 15.96 -2.38
N ASP A 553 17.23 15.97 -3.35
CA ASP A 553 17.37 14.92 -4.37
C ASP A 553 17.41 13.50 -3.77
N PHE A 554 18.31 13.25 -2.82
CA PHE A 554 18.59 11.91 -2.28
C PHE A 554 17.48 11.37 -1.39
N LEU A 555 16.73 12.23 -0.69
CA LEU A 555 15.57 11.81 0.08
C LEU A 555 14.50 11.18 -0.83
N LEU A 556 14.25 11.77 -2.01
CA LEU A 556 13.35 11.18 -3.01
C LEU A 556 13.87 9.84 -3.56
N LEU A 557 15.19 9.70 -3.78
CA LEU A 557 15.78 8.43 -4.22
C LEU A 557 15.56 7.33 -3.17
N LEU A 558 15.78 7.64 -1.89
CA LEU A 558 15.50 6.71 -0.79
C LEU A 558 14.01 6.38 -0.70
N GLN A 559 13.10 7.36 -0.80
CA GLN A 559 11.66 7.11 -0.81
C GLN A 559 11.25 6.15 -1.92
N TYR A 560 11.78 6.31 -3.14
CA TYR A 560 11.49 5.42 -4.27
C TYR A 560 12.00 3.99 -4.02
N GLU A 561 13.25 3.83 -3.61
CA GLU A 561 13.85 2.50 -3.41
C GLU A 561 13.25 1.79 -2.18
N ASN A 562 12.84 2.54 -1.15
CA ASN A 562 12.03 2.05 -0.03
C ASN A 562 10.65 1.55 -0.51
N PHE A 563 9.95 2.31 -1.36
CA PHE A 563 8.70 1.86 -1.99
C PHE A 563 8.89 0.53 -2.76
N ILE A 564 9.95 0.40 -3.57
CA ILE A 564 10.26 -0.83 -4.32
C ILE A 564 10.58 -2.00 -3.37
N ALA A 565 11.25 -1.76 -2.25
CA ALA A 565 11.43 -2.79 -1.23
C ALA A 565 10.09 -3.23 -0.59
N HIS A 566 9.16 -2.30 -0.33
CA HIS A 566 7.83 -2.65 0.18
C HIS A 566 6.97 -3.43 -0.81
N SER A 567 7.00 -3.15 -2.11
CA SER A 567 6.26 -3.99 -3.07
C SER A 567 6.76 -5.45 -3.07
N MET A 568 8.06 -5.67 -2.82
CA MET A 568 8.65 -7.01 -2.68
C MET A 568 8.37 -7.70 -1.33
N ILE A 569 8.27 -6.95 -0.22
CA ILE A 569 8.19 -7.52 1.14
C ILE A 569 6.78 -7.52 1.75
N ASP A 570 5.93 -6.54 1.39
CA ASP A 570 4.51 -6.49 1.78
C ASP A 570 3.59 -7.03 0.67
N GLY A 571 4.05 -6.95 -0.59
CA GLY A 571 3.31 -7.37 -1.79
C GLY A 571 2.71 -6.19 -2.55
N ASP A 572 2.36 -6.44 -3.82
CA ASP A 572 1.88 -5.42 -4.75
C ASP A 572 0.46 -4.95 -4.46
N GLN A 573 -0.37 -5.82 -3.87
CA GLN A 573 -1.71 -5.45 -3.39
C GLN A 573 -1.70 -4.75 -2.02
N SER A 574 -0.53 -4.59 -1.38
CA SER A 574 -0.44 -3.92 -0.09
C SER A 574 -0.80 -2.44 -0.20
N TYR A 575 -1.74 -2.01 0.64
CA TYR A 575 -2.04 -0.59 0.82
C TYR A 575 -0.80 0.22 1.26
N ASN A 576 0.13 -0.39 2.01
CA ASN A 576 1.35 0.27 2.45
C ASN A 576 2.27 0.62 1.27
N SER A 577 2.54 -0.34 0.39
CA SER A 577 3.32 -0.15 -0.84
C SER A 577 2.68 0.93 -1.74
N TRP A 578 1.36 0.88 -1.93
CA TRP A 578 0.64 1.88 -2.72
C TRP A 578 0.58 3.27 -2.06
N ARG A 579 0.58 3.36 -0.73
CA ARG A 579 0.70 4.63 -0.01
C ARG A 579 2.07 5.26 -0.25
N ARG A 580 3.16 4.49 -0.05
CA ARG A 580 4.54 4.96 -0.24
C ARG A 580 4.81 5.50 -1.65
N LEU A 581 4.23 4.89 -2.68
CA LEU A 581 4.28 5.44 -4.06
C LEU A 581 3.59 6.81 -4.20
N GLY A 582 2.60 7.11 -3.36
CA GLY A 582 1.96 8.42 -3.28
C GLY A 582 2.80 9.45 -2.55
N ASP A 583 3.54 9.02 -1.53
CA ASP A 583 4.52 9.83 -0.82
C ASP A 583 5.68 10.21 -1.77
N VAL A 584 6.17 9.25 -2.57
CA VAL A 584 7.12 9.48 -3.70
C VAL A 584 6.58 10.48 -4.71
N ALA A 585 5.34 10.32 -5.18
CA ALA A 585 4.73 11.24 -6.14
C ALA A 585 4.64 12.67 -5.57
N SER A 586 4.23 12.81 -4.30
CA SER A 586 4.12 14.10 -3.62
C SER A 586 5.48 14.79 -3.49
N SER A 587 6.50 14.04 -3.07
CA SER A 587 7.90 14.52 -3.00
C SER A 587 8.45 14.95 -4.37
N LEU A 588 8.13 14.20 -5.43
CA LEU A 588 8.53 14.52 -6.80
C LEU A 588 7.89 15.82 -7.31
N PHE A 589 6.61 16.05 -6.99
CA PHE A 589 5.94 17.31 -7.30
C PHE A 589 6.56 18.48 -6.51
N ALA A 590 6.81 18.29 -5.21
CA ALA A 590 7.45 19.29 -4.36
C ALA A 590 8.90 19.63 -4.80
N LEU A 591 9.62 18.69 -5.40
CA LEU A 591 10.94 18.91 -6.00
C LEU A 591 10.89 19.47 -7.43
N GLY A 592 9.71 19.65 -8.01
CA GLY A 592 9.54 20.26 -9.34
C GLY A 592 9.94 19.39 -10.54
N TYR A 593 10.42 18.14 -10.34
CA TYR A 593 11.00 17.33 -11.43
C TYR A 593 10.04 17.08 -12.61
N HIS A 594 8.74 17.02 -12.34
CA HIS A 594 7.68 16.88 -13.33
C HIS A 594 7.76 17.95 -14.45
N GLU A 595 8.25 19.15 -14.17
CA GLU A 595 8.51 20.20 -15.17
C GLU A 595 10.01 20.53 -15.30
N GLN A 596 10.71 20.62 -14.17
CA GLN A 596 11.98 21.33 -14.04
C GLN A 596 13.21 20.43 -13.88
N ALA A 597 13.11 19.10 -14.08
CA ALA A 597 14.22 18.15 -13.84
C ALA A 597 15.59 18.55 -14.42
N ASP A 598 15.59 19.36 -15.50
CA ASP A 598 16.76 19.74 -16.29
C ASP A 598 16.89 21.26 -16.50
N LEU A 599 16.06 22.09 -15.84
CA LEU A 599 16.04 23.54 -16.09
C LEU A 599 17.06 24.32 -15.25
N ASP A 600 17.84 23.62 -14.44
CA ASP A 600 18.89 24.15 -13.57
C ASP A 600 20.24 24.09 -14.30
N PRO A 601 20.74 25.21 -14.87
CA PRO A 601 21.99 25.22 -15.64
C PRO A 601 23.24 25.01 -14.77
N ASP A 602 23.13 25.23 -13.46
CA ASP A 602 24.20 24.99 -12.49
C ASP A 602 24.15 23.56 -11.92
N CYS A 603 23.21 22.71 -12.36
CA CYS A 603 23.16 21.30 -11.99
C CYS A 603 24.13 20.46 -12.85
N PRO A 604 25.06 19.68 -12.25
CA PRO A 604 26.02 18.89 -13.01
C PRO A 604 25.33 17.74 -13.76
N PRO A 605 25.87 17.30 -14.93
CA PRO A 605 25.17 16.37 -15.82
C PRO A 605 24.76 15.02 -15.18
N PHE A 606 25.54 14.51 -14.23
CA PHE A 606 25.19 13.26 -13.54
C PHE A 606 23.94 13.43 -12.66
N LEU A 607 23.77 14.58 -12.02
CA LEU A 607 22.64 14.85 -11.14
C LEU A 607 21.38 15.14 -11.96
N GLN A 608 21.50 15.85 -13.09
CA GLN A 608 20.41 15.96 -14.06
C GLN A 608 19.92 14.57 -14.50
N ASN A 609 20.83 13.67 -14.88
CA ASN A 609 20.47 12.30 -15.26
C ASN A 609 19.80 11.52 -14.11
N LEU A 610 20.21 11.75 -12.86
CA LEU A 610 19.59 11.15 -11.68
C LEU A 610 18.18 11.71 -11.41
N ARG A 611 17.96 13.02 -11.59
CA ARG A 611 16.63 13.68 -11.55
C ARG A 611 15.70 13.14 -12.63
N ARG A 612 16.18 13.07 -13.88
CA ARG A 612 15.49 12.45 -15.03
C ARG A 612 15.10 11.01 -14.72
N ALA A 613 16.04 10.20 -14.23
CA ALA A 613 15.82 8.81 -13.91
C ALA A 613 14.78 8.64 -12.79
N ALA A 614 14.86 9.44 -11.73
CA ALA A 614 13.92 9.41 -10.61
C ALA A 614 12.48 9.70 -11.08
N PHE A 615 12.30 10.71 -11.92
CA PHE A 615 10.98 11.02 -12.48
C PHE A 615 10.49 9.94 -13.43
N ALA A 616 11.31 9.48 -14.38
CA ALA A 616 10.96 8.41 -15.30
C ALA A 616 10.58 7.10 -14.59
N ARG A 617 11.32 6.73 -13.53
CA ARG A 617 11.04 5.56 -12.67
C ARG A 617 9.75 5.72 -11.87
N ALA A 618 9.53 6.86 -11.21
CA ALA A 618 8.31 7.14 -10.45
C ALA A 618 7.07 7.18 -11.35
N TYR A 619 7.17 7.82 -12.52
CA TYR A 619 6.13 7.85 -13.55
C TYR A 619 5.79 6.45 -14.06
N SER A 620 6.79 5.61 -14.33
CA SER A 620 6.55 4.21 -14.76
C SER A 620 5.93 3.35 -13.65
N ALA A 621 6.40 3.48 -12.42
CA ALA A 621 5.83 2.76 -11.27
C ALA A 621 4.36 3.14 -11.04
N ASP A 622 4.04 4.44 -11.06
CA ASP A 622 2.67 4.97 -10.97
C ASP A 622 1.74 4.32 -12.01
N LYS A 623 2.15 4.26 -13.28
CA LYS A 623 1.34 3.62 -14.33
C LYS A 623 1.15 2.12 -14.11
N ASN A 624 2.24 1.37 -13.91
CA ASN A 624 2.14 -0.09 -13.80
C ASN A 624 1.32 -0.50 -12.57
N VAL A 625 1.56 0.11 -11.40
CA VAL A 625 0.80 -0.19 -10.16
C VAL A 625 -0.66 0.23 -10.29
N SER A 626 -0.94 1.35 -10.97
CA SER A 626 -2.32 1.81 -11.18
C SER A 626 -3.12 0.87 -12.08
N ILE A 627 -2.51 0.36 -13.17
CA ILE A 627 -3.12 -0.64 -14.06
C ILE A 627 -3.44 -1.92 -13.27
N PHE A 628 -2.44 -2.50 -12.61
CA PHE A 628 -2.55 -3.74 -11.85
C PHE A 628 -3.58 -3.69 -10.69
N LEU A 629 -3.82 -2.50 -10.13
CA LEU A 629 -4.80 -2.30 -9.05
C LEU A 629 -6.18 -1.81 -9.55
N GLY A 630 -6.37 -1.57 -10.86
CA GLY A 630 -7.58 -0.96 -11.41
C GLY A 630 -7.83 0.46 -10.88
N ARG A 631 -6.78 1.27 -10.72
CA ARG A 631 -6.83 2.61 -10.11
C ARG A 631 -6.41 3.72 -11.09
N PRO A 632 -6.87 4.97 -10.88
CA PRO A 632 -6.35 6.11 -11.63
C PRO A 632 -4.87 6.38 -11.32
N PRO A 633 -4.01 6.60 -12.33
CA PRO A 633 -2.65 7.11 -12.15
C PRO A 633 -2.61 8.47 -11.44
N ARG A 634 -1.62 8.68 -10.57
CA ARG A 634 -1.41 9.94 -9.84
C ARG A 634 -0.55 10.95 -10.60
N ILE A 635 0.39 10.47 -11.43
CA ILE A 635 1.36 11.32 -12.14
C ILE A 635 0.93 11.44 -13.61
N SER A 636 -0.11 12.23 -13.87
CA SER A 636 -0.67 12.43 -15.23
C SER A 636 0.29 13.13 -16.19
N GLN A 637 0.50 12.57 -17.39
CA GLN A 637 1.29 13.14 -18.49
C GLN A 637 0.93 14.60 -18.78
N LYS A 638 -0.34 14.99 -18.60
CA LYS A 638 -0.85 16.34 -18.92
C LYS A 638 -0.21 17.46 -18.10
N TYR A 639 0.39 17.13 -16.96
CA TYR A 639 1.04 18.07 -16.06
C TYR A 639 2.55 17.83 -15.96
N CYS A 640 3.15 17.05 -16.87
CA CYS A 640 4.56 16.68 -16.77
C CYS A 640 5.28 16.62 -18.13
N GLN A 641 6.54 17.06 -18.16
CA GLN A 641 7.41 17.08 -19.34
C GLN A 641 8.11 15.71 -19.60
N ILE A 642 7.39 14.60 -19.43
CA ILE A 642 7.98 13.25 -19.49
C ILE A 642 8.61 12.91 -20.85
N GLU A 643 8.03 13.40 -21.96
CA GLU A 643 8.55 13.11 -23.31
C GLU A 643 9.94 13.74 -23.54
N ARG A 644 10.18 14.92 -22.96
CA ARG A 644 11.51 15.58 -22.98
C ARG A 644 12.53 14.75 -22.20
N VAL A 645 12.15 14.28 -21.01
CA VAL A 645 12.99 13.42 -20.15
C VAL A 645 13.30 12.08 -20.80
N ILE A 646 12.33 11.46 -21.49
CA ILE A 646 12.54 10.23 -22.28
C ILE A 646 13.54 10.46 -23.42
N SER A 647 13.46 11.59 -24.14
CA SER A 647 14.39 11.92 -25.22
C SER A 647 15.83 12.04 -24.70
N GLU A 648 16.06 12.75 -23.59
CA GLU A 648 17.38 12.89 -22.97
C GLU A 648 17.93 11.56 -22.44
N LEU A 649 17.09 10.74 -21.77
CA LEU A 649 17.49 9.41 -21.30
C LEU A 649 17.82 8.47 -22.47
N SER A 650 17.13 8.58 -23.61
CA SER A 650 17.46 7.85 -24.83
C SER A 650 18.85 8.21 -25.36
N ALA A 651 19.20 9.50 -25.37
CA ALA A 651 20.51 9.97 -25.79
C ALA A 651 21.61 9.51 -24.80
N ALA A 652 21.34 9.57 -23.49
CA ALA A 652 22.23 9.07 -22.45
C ALA A 652 22.51 7.55 -22.58
N ALA A 653 21.48 6.73 -22.77
CA ALA A 653 21.60 5.28 -22.94
C ALA A 653 22.38 4.87 -24.22
N VAL A 654 22.42 5.74 -25.23
CA VAL A 654 23.28 5.55 -26.42
C VAL A 654 24.72 6.04 -26.17
N SER A 655 24.91 7.04 -25.30
CA SER A 655 26.20 7.70 -25.06
C SER A 655 27.10 7.01 -24.02
N THR A 656 26.52 6.33 -23.02
CA THR A 656 27.27 5.55 -22.01
C THR A 656 28.13 4.44 -22.62
N VAL A 657 27.89 4.09 -23.88
CA VAL A 657 28.70 3.16 -24.70
C VAL A 657 30.10 3.69 -25.05
N SER A 658 30.39 4.99 -24.86
CA SER A 658 31.64 5.61 -25.35
C SER A 658 32.62 6.17 -24.30
N THR A 659 32.25 6.25 -23.02
CA THR A 659 32.99 7.05 -22.02
C THR A 659 33.65 6.26 -20.87
N GLN A 660 33.71 4.92 -20.92
CA GLN A 660 34.57 4.15 -20.02
C GLN A 660 35.72 3.47 -20.78
N GLN A 661 36.93 4.02 -20.54
CA GLN A 661 38.27 3.53 -20.89
C GLN A 661 38.78 3.73 -22.33
N ASN A 662 39.94 4.40 -22.43
CA ASN A 662 40.77 4.54 -23.63
C ASN A 662 41.47 3.21 -24.01
N VAL A 663 40.71 2.24 -24.52
CA VAL A 663 41.28 1.08 -25.25
C VAL A 663 40.41 0.80 -26.48
N PRO A 664 40.87 1.09 -27.71
CA PRO A 664 40.10 0.80 -28.91
C PRO A 664 40.16 -0.70 -29.25
N THR A 665 39.31 -1.50 -28.59
CA THR A 665 39.03 -2.88 -29.00
C THR A 665 37.63 -2.95 -29.62
N PRO A 666 37.50 -3.04 -30.94
CA PRO A 666 36.21 -3.33 -31.56
C PRO A 666 35.92 -4.82 -31.39
N LEU A 667 34.88 -5.22 -30.63
CA LEU A 667 34.19 -6.53 -30.71
C LEU A 667 33.05 -6.67 -29.66
N LEU A 668 31.87 -7.07 -30.13
CA LEU A 668 30.75 -7.74 -29.43
C LEU A 668 30.25 -7.26 -28.04
N GLY A 669 28.96 -6.88 -27.99
CA GLY A 669 28.13 -6.96 -26.77
C GLY A 669 27.80 -5.61 -26.14
N GLN A 670 26.56 -5.13 -26.34
CA GLN A 670 26.02 -4.03 -25.55
C GLN A 670 25.58 -4.60 -24.19
N SER A 671 26.17 -4.12 -23.10
CA SER A 671 25.83 -4.55 -21.73
C SER A 671 24.58 -3.84 -21.21
N PHE A 672 23.83 -4.51 -20.34
CA PHE A 672 22.69 -3.89 -19.63
C PHE A 672 23.10 -2.67 -18.79
N ASP A 673 22.24 -1.65 -18.78
CA ASP A 673 22.33 -0.43 -17.97
C ASP A 673 20.94 -0.10 -17.41
N TYR A 674 20.86 0.28 -16.13
CA TYR A 674 19.62 0.74 -15.50
C TYR A 674 19.08 2.04 -16.12
N ILE A 675 19.90 2.85 -16.79
CA ILE A 675 19.43 4.01 -17.57
C ILE A 675 18.64 3.57 -18.81
N LEU A 676 19.12 2.55 -19.53
CA LEU A 676 18.39 1.95 -20.67
C LEU A 676 17.04 1.38 -20.21
N GLU A 677 17.01 0.66 -19.08
CA GLU A 677 15.78 0.15 -18.50
C GLU A 677 14.83 1.29 -18.08
N THR A 678 15.36 2.37 -17.51
CA THR A 678 14.56 3.54 -17.10
C THR A 678 13.89 4.20 -18.31
N TRP A 679 14.66 4.47 -19.36
CA TRP A 679 14.15 4.97 -20.64
C TRP A 679 13.04 4.06 -21.20
N TRP A 680 13.31 2.75 -21.25
CA TRP A 680 12.38 1.77 -21.80
C TRP A 680 11.06 1.73 -21.02
N THR A 681 11.14 1.56 -19.70
CA THR A 681 9.96 1.41 -18.84
C THR A 681 9.13 2.69 -18.76
N ALA A 682 9.73 3.88 -18.85
CA ALA A 682 9.01 5.15 -18.95
C ALA A 682 8.35 5.37 -20.32
N SER A 683 9.04 4.98 -21.42
CA SER A 683 8.48 5.00 -22.77
C SER A 683 7.26 4.11 -22.89
N CYS A 684 7.33 2.88 -22.35
CA CYS A 684 6.18 1.99 -22.28
C CYS A 684 5.05 2.54 -21.39
N ALA A 685 5.36 3.16 -20.25
CA ALA A 685 4.37 3.77 -19.38
C ALA A 685 3.61 4.92 -20.06
N THR A 686 4.28 5.70 -20.91
CA THR A 686 3.64 6.79 -21.68
C THR A 686 2.60 6.26 -22.66
N LEU A 687 2.91 5.18 -23.38
CA LEU A 687 1.94 4.51 -24.25
C LEU A 687 0.81 3.84 -23.46
N LYS A 688 1.10 3.23 -22.30
CA LYS A 688 0.09 2.66 -21.40
C LYS A 688 -0.90 3.73 -20.89
N GLU A 689 -0.42 4.91 -20.50
CA GLU A 689 -1.29 6.03 -20.08
C GLU A 689 -2.18 6.50 -21.24
N GLN A 690 -1.66 6.53 -22.47
CA GLN A 690 -2.46 6.87 -23.66
C GLN A 690 -3.53 5.83 -23.99
N VAL A 691 -3.28 4.53 -23.72
CA VAL A 691 -4.31 3.49 -23.79
C VAL A 691 -5.39 3.71 -22.72
N LEU A 692 -5.00 4.00 -21.47
CA LEU A 692 -5.96 4.32 -20.40
C LEU A 692 -6.82 5.54 -20.77
N ASP A 693 -6.26 6.55 -21.45
CA ASP A 693 -7.03 7.70 -21.93
C ASP A 693 -8.11 7.31 -22.97
N LEU A 694 -8.02 6.17 -23.67
CA LEU A 694 -9.05 5.68 -24.62
C LEU A 694 -10.32 5.11 -23.96
N THR A 695 -10.33 4.90 -22.63
CA THR A 695 -11.54 4.50 -21.89
C THR A 695 -12.56 5.63 -21.79
N LYS A 696 -12.09 6.89 -21.91
CA LYS A 696 -12.93 8.10 -21.92
C LYS A 696 -13.91 8.08 -23.09
N ASN A 697 -15.02 8.82 -22.93
CA ASN A 697 -16.11 8.96 -23.90
C ASN A 697 -15.68 9.60 -25.24
N PHE A 698 -14.92 8.87 -26.05
CA PHE A 698 -14.69 9.14 -27.47
C PHE A 698 -15.72 8.38 -28.31
N ASP A 699 -16.05 8.91 -29.49
CA ASP A 699 -16.77 8.15 -30.50
C ASP A 699 -15.90 6.98 -31.01
N SER A 700 -16.56 5.94 -31.55
CA SER A 700 -15.89 4.72 -31.99
C SER A 700 -14.82 4.96 -33.06
N GLN A 701 -14.99 5.96 -33.93
CA GLN A 701 -14.02 6.26 -34.99
C GLN A 701 -12.77 6.95 -34.42
N THR A 702 -12.94 7.94 -33.55
CA THR A 702 -11.82 8.58 -32.83
C THR A 702 -11.07 7.56 -31.97
N LYS A 703 -11.79 6.66 -31.29
CA LYS A 703 -11.19 5.59 -30.47
C LYS A 703 -10.35 4.64 -31.34
N ALA A 704 -10.89 4.17 -32.47
CA ALA A 704 -10.17 3.32 -33.42
C ALA A 704 -8.93 4.01 -34.03
N ASN A 705 -9.07 5.27 -34.47
CA ASN A 705 -7.96 6.04 -35.06
C ASN A 705 -6.80 6.23 -34.06
N LYS A 706 -7.11 6.59 -32.81
CA LYS A 706 -6.08 6.72 -31.76
C LYS A 706 -5.48 5.38 -31.36
N ALA A 707 -6.28 4.31 -31.35
CA ALA A 707 -5.76 2.97 -31.09
C ALA A 707 -4.74 2.55 -32.15
N GLN A 708 -5.01 2.83 -33.43
CA GLN A 708 -4.09 2.57 -34.52
C GLN A 708 -2.77 3.36 -34.39
N ASP A 709 -2.82 4.65 -33.99
CA ASP A 709 -1.62 5.45 -33.70
C ASP A 709 -0.78 4.83 -32.57
N ILE A 710 -1.41 4.49 -31.44
CA ILE A 710 -0.73 3.90 -30.28
C ILE A 710 -0.09 2.56 -30.67
N SER A 711 -0.76 1.72 -31.46
CA SER A 711 -0.21 0.46 -31.99
C SER A 711 1.02 0.69 -32.86
N ALA A 712 0.95 1.62 -33.82
CA ALA A 712 2.08 1.97 -34.68
C ALA A 712 3.28 2.52 -33.87
N ARG A 713 3.02 3.33 -32.84
CA ARG A 713 4.04 3.86 -31.93
C ARG A 713 4.64 2.78 -31.02
N ALA A 714 3.85 1.80 -30.57
CA ALA A 714 4.33 0.65 -29.80
C ALA A 714 5.27 -0.24 -30.62
N LEU A 715 4.98 -0.47 -31.90
CA LEU A 715 5.86 -1.15 -32.84
C LEU A 715 7.14 -0.35 -33.11
N THR A 716 7.01 0.97 -33.35
CA THR A 716 8.16 1.87 -33.55
C THR A 716 9.10 1.87 -32.34
N LEU A 717 8.55 1.94 -31.12
CA LEU A 717 9.30 1.87 -29.88
C LEU A 717 10.04 0.53 -29.72
N TRP A 718 9.37 -0.60 -30.02
CA TRP A 718 10.02 -1.92 -30.02
C TRP A 718 11.19 -1.99 -31.00
N HIS A 719 11.06 -1.39 -32.19
CA HIS A 719 12.14 -1.37 -33.16
C HIS A 719 13.28 -0.40 -32.82
N SER A 720 13.04 0.65 -32.03
CA SER A 720 14.11 1.54 -31.52
C SER A 720 14.97 0.90 -30.41
N LEU A 721 14.46 -0.10 -29.70
CA LEU A 721 15.27 -0.89 -28.76
C LEU A 721 16.31 -1.70 -29.55
N PRO A 722 17.62 -1.64 -29.24
CA PRO A 722 18.64 -2.35 -30.00
C PRO A 722 18.43 -3.87 -30.02
N THR A 723 18.79 -4.55 -31.11
CA THR A 723 18.62 -6.01 -31.29
C THR A 723 19.21 -6.84 -30.14
N ALA A 724 20.35 -6.41 -29.58
CA ALA A 724 20.98 -7.04 -28.42
C ALA A 724 20.08 -7.06 -27.17
N HIS A 725 19.12 -6.14 -27.09
CA HIS A 725 18.19 -5.92 -25.99
C HIS A 725 16.75 -6.38 -26.29
N ARG A 726 16.51 -7.06 -27.43
CA ARG A 726 15.19 -7.59 -27.80
C ARG A 726 15.13 -9.10 -27.62
N LEU A 727 14.07 -9.58 -26.97
CA LEU A 727 13.72 -11.01 -26.95
C LEU A 727 13.04 -11.37 -28.28
N GLU A 728 13.86 -11.81 -29.23
CA GLU A 728 13.47 -12.31 -30.55
C GLU A 728 13.61 -13.83 -30.69
N SER A 729 14.44 -14.47 -29.85
CA SER A 729 14.60 -15.92 -29.74
C SER A 729 14.16 -16.42 -28.37
N PRO A 730 13.85 -17.72 -28.22
CA PRO A 730 13.62 -18.35 -26.92
C PRO A 730 14.66 -17.99 -25.86
N LEU A 731 14.22 -17.79 -24.62
CA LEU A 731 15.05 -17.28 -23.52
C LEU A 731 16.23 -18.21 -23.20
N TYR A 732 16.06 -19.53 -23.36
CA TYR A 732 17.10 -20.52 -23.08
C TYR A 732 18.30 -20.44 -24.03
N LEU A 733 18.12 -19.88 -25.24
CA LEU A 733 19.20 -19.61 -26.20
C LEU A 733 20.00 -18.35 -25.85
N CYS A 734 19.53 -17.54 -24.89
CA CYS A 734 20.20 -16.32 -24.44
C CYS A 734 21.26 -16.59 -23.36
N ASN A 735 21.79 -17.83 -23.28
CA ASN A 735 22.66 -18.30 -22.20
C ASN A 735 24.05 -17.63 -22.13
N SER A 736 24.48 -16.94 -23.18
CA SER A 736 25.69 -16.13 -23.24
C SER A 736 25.56 -14.76 -22.55
N ARG A 737 24.34 -14.34 -22.21
CA ARG A 737 24.05 -13.09 -21.49
C ARG A 737 24.02 -13.33 -19.97
N SER A 738 24.30 -12.28 -19.22
CA SER A 738 24.23 -12.28 -17.75
C SER A 738 22.79 -12.54 -17.24
N PRO A 739 22.63 -12.97 -15.96
CA PRO A 739 21.31 -13.16 -15.36
C PRO A 739 20.42 -11.90 -15.39
N VAL A 740 20.99 -10.71 -15.17
CA VAL A 740 20.25 -9.43 -15.17
C VAL A 740 19.85 -9.01 -16.59
N GLU A 741 20.72 -9.22 -17.60
CA GLU A 741 20.37 -8.99 -19.01
C GLU A 741 19.22 -9.89 -19.46
N ARG A 742 19.23 -11.18 -19.09
CA ARG A 742 18.14 -12.10 -19.45
C ARG A 742 16.81 -11.69 -18.81
N ASP A 743 16.83 -11.25 -17.55
CA ASP A 743 15.64 -10.74 -16.87
C ASP A 743 15.14 -9.43 -17.52
N PHE A 744 16.05 -8.54 -17.95
CA PHE A 744 15.69 -7.34 -18.71
C PHE A 744 15.06 -7.67 -20.08
N LEU A 745 15.54 -8.69 -20.81
CA LEU A 745 14.91 -9.12 -22.07
C LEU A 745 13.44 -9.54 -21.85
N VAL A 746 13.17 -10.26 -20.76
CA VAL A 746 11.82 -10.65 -20.33
C VAL A 746 11.01 -9.39 -19.96
N SER A 747 11.54 -8.51 -19.11
CA SER A 747 10.94 -7.21 -18.75
C SER A 747 10.56 -6.40 -19.99
N ALA A 748 11.46 -6.31 -20.96
CA ALA A 748 11.30 -5.50 -22.15
C ALA A 748 10.19 -6.05 -23.06
N LYS A 749 10.22 -7.37 -23.33
CA LYS A 749 9.22 -8.04 -24.15
C LYS A 749 7.83 -7.99 -23.53
N LEU A 750 7.71 -8.27 -22.22
CA LEU A 750 6.43 -8.22 -21.53
C LEU A 750 5.86 -6.80 -21.48
N ASN A 751 6.69 -5.76 -21.28
CA ASN A 751 6.22 -4.38 -21.34
C ASN A 751 5.66 -3.98 -22.72
N HIS A 752 6.34 -4.37 -23.81
CA HIS A 752 5.85 -4.12 -25.16
C HIS A 752 4.54 -4.86 -25.44
N LEU A 753 4.48 -6.17 -25.14
CA LEU A 753 3.26 -6.96 -25.33
C LEU A 753 2.10 -6.44 -24.47
N HIS A 754 2.36 -5.96 -23.24
CA HIS A 754 1.31 -5.43 -22.37
C HIS A 754 0.66 -4.15 -22.94
N ILE A 755 1.39 -3.31 -23.69
CA ILE A 755 0.77 -2.16 -24.39
C ILE A 755 -0.25 -2.65 -25.41
N LEU A 756 0.11 -3.66 -26.21
CA LEU A 756 -0.77 -4.23 -27.23
C LEU A 756 -1.97 -4.96 -26.59
N PHE A 757 -1.74 -5.68 -25.49
CA PHE A 757 -2.79 -6.33 -24.71
C PHE A 757 -3.83 -5.33 -24.19
N LEU A 758 -3.38 -4.29 -23.48
CA LEU A 758 -4.27 -3.26 -22.94
C LEU A 758 -5.04 -2.54 -24.06
N LEU A 759 -4.40 -2.35 -25.21
CA LEU A 759 -5.03 -1.73 -26.38
C LEU A 759 -6.17 -2.60 -26.92
N GLU A 760 -5.90 -3.89 -27.18
CA GLU A 760 -6.89 -4.85 -27.65
C GLU A 760 -8.04 -5.06 -26.66
N VAL A 761 -7.75 -5.12 -25.35
CA VAL A 761 -8.76 -5.10 -24.28
C VAL A 761 -9.62 -3.83 -24.42
N THR A 762 -9.01 -2.66 -24.50
CA THR A 762 -9.73 -1.37 -24.49
C THR A 762 -10.65 -1.17 -25.71
N ILE A 763 -10.33 -1.77 -26.87
CA ILE A 763 -11.17 -1.71 -28.08
C ILE A 763 -12.18 -2.86 -28.20
N LEU A 764 -12.16 -3.84 -27.29
CA LEU A 764 -12.98 -5.04 -27.37
C LEU A 764 -14.49 -4.69 -27.28
N PRO A 765 -15.35 -5.12 -28.24
CA PRO A 765 -16.77 -4.76 -28.23
C PRO A 765 -17.58 -5.39 -27.08
N ARG A 766 -17.15 -6.54 -26.56
CA ARG A 766 -17.80 -7.31 -25.49
C ARG A 766 -16.77 -8.02 -24.64
N ALA A 767 -16.79 -7.83 -23.33
CA ALA A 767 -15.85 -8.46 -22.39
C ALA A 767 -15.90 -10.01 -22.39
N SER A 768 -17.02 -10.61 -22.84
CA SER A 768 -17.21 -12.06 -22.86
C SER A 768 -16.63 -12.77 -24.09
N ASP A 769 -16.27 -12.07 -25.17
CA ASP A 769 -15.79 -12.71 -26.40
C ASP A 769 -14.43 -12.11 -26.83
N PRO A 770 -13.31 -12.64 -26.32
CA PRO A 770 -11.98 -12.13 -26.63
C PRO A 770 -11.62 -12.41 -28.10
N GLY A 771 -11.33 -11.34 -28.85
CA GLY A 771 -10.94 -11.43 -30.26
C GLY A 771 -9.61 -12.16 -30.48
N ILE A 772 -9.43 -12.73 -31.67
CA ILE A 772 -8.28 -13.60 -32.02
C ILE A 772 -6.92 -12.95 -31.72
N GLU A 773 -6.75 -11.65 -32.00
CA GLU A 773 -5.48 -10.96 -31.76
C GLU A 773 -5.19 -10.76 -30.25
N LEU A 774 -6.21 -10.45 -29.44
CA LEU A 774 -6.09 -10.40 -27.98
C LEU A 774 -5.67 -11.76 -27.41
N VAL A 775 -6.20 -12.87 -27.94
CA VAL A 775 -5.78 -14.23 -27.55
C VAL A 775 -4.35 -14.53 -27.96
N LYS A 776 -3.94 -14.17 -29.19
CA LYS A 776 -2.54 -14.33 -29.66
C LYS A 776 -1.54 -13.53 -28.82
N ILE A 777 -1.85 -12.28 -28.46
CA ILE A 777 -0.99 -11.44 -27.61
C ILE A 777 -0.90 -12.04 -26.20
N SER A 778 -2.03 -12.47 -25.64
CA SER A 778 -2.08 -13.14 -24.33
C SER A 778 -1.24 -14.41 -24.31
N ALA A 779 -1.34 -15.25 -25.34
CA ALA A 779 -0.50 -16.44 -25.48
C ALA A 779 1.00 -16.10 -25.55
N LYS A 780 1.38 -15.05 -26.30
CA LYS A 780 2.78 -14.57 -26.36
C LYS A 780 3.28 -14.06 -25.00
N MET A 781 2.44 -13.37 -24.23
CA MET A 781 2.77 -12.89 -22.87
C MET A 781 2.94 -14.05 -21.89
N LEU A 782 2.02 -15.00 -21.90
CA LEU A 782 2.08 -16.19 -21.07
C LEU A 782 3.31 -17.04 -21.39
N HIS A 783 3.63 -17.22 -22.67
CA HIS A 783 4.80 -18.00 -23.12
C HIS A 783 6.12 -17.42 -22.61
N VAL A 784 6.35 -16.12 -22.81
CA VAL A 784 7.56 -15.42 -22.33
C VAL A 784 7.70 -15.54 -20.81
N ALA A 785 6.59 -15.51 -20.07
CA ALA A 785 6.62 -15.71 -18.63
C ALA A 785 6.82 -17.17 -18.21
N ALA A 786 6.28 -18.14 -18.95
CA ALA A 786 6.51 -19.57 -18.72
C ALA A 786 7.99 -19.92 -18.93
N GLU A 787 8.64 -19.38 -19.98
CA GLU A 787 10.10 -19.46 -20.15
C GLU A 787 10.85 -18.87 -18.94
N ALA A 788 10.46 -17.67 -18.48
CA ALA A 788 11.09 -17.01 -17.34
C ALA A 788 10.89 -17.78 -16.02
N ILE A 789 9.74 -18.42 -15.81
CA ILE A 789 9.46 -19.30 -14.67
C ILE A 789 10.39 -20.52 -14.69
N VAL A 790 10.48 -21.24 -15.81
CA VAL A 790 11.37 -22.40 -15.98
C VAL A 790 12.83 -21.99 -15.80
N MET A 791 13.20 -20.80 -16.24
CA MET A 791 14.56 -20.27 -16.14
C MET A 791 14.85 -19.50 -14.85
N LYS A 792 13.97 -19.49 -13.84
CA LYS A 792 14.09 -18.66 -12.61
C LYS A 792 15.49 -18.63 -11.99
N GLN A 793 16.16 -19.78 -11.88
CA GLN A 793 17.52 -19.89 -11.30
C GLN A 793 18.64 -19.22 -12.13
N HIS A 794 18.34 -18.81 -13.36
CA HIS A 794 19.26 -18.16 -14.30
C HIS A 794 18.95 -16.68 -14.50
N LEU A 795 17.97 -16.12 -13.78
CA LEU A 795 17.58 -14.71 -13.82
C LEU A 795 18.03 -13.99 -12.55
N ALA A 796 18.33 -12.70 -12.66
CA ALA A 796 18.55 -11.81 -11.52
C ALA A 796 17.76 -10.52 -11.73
N ASN A 797 17.27 -9.89 -10.67
CA ASN A 797 16.20 -8.90 -10.78
C ASN A 797 16.66 -7.58 -11.43
N SER A 798 16.23 -7.31 -12.67
CA SER A 798 16.37 -6.03 -13.37
C SER A 798 15.37 -5.02 -12.76
N GLY A 799 15.68 -4.58 -11.53
CA GLY A 799 14.88 -3.64 -10.73
C GLY A 799 13.55 -4.19 -10.18
N THR A 800 12.86 -5.07 -10.90
CA THR A 800 11.59 -5.70 -10.49
C THR A 800 11.70 -7.21 -10.41
N GLY A 801 10.98 -7.83 -9.46
CA GLY A 801 11.04 -9.29 -9.23
C GLY A 801 10.37 -10.11 -10.34
N LEU A 802 10.78 -11.38 -10.51
CA LEU A 802 10.06 -12.31 -11.40
C LEU A 802 8.57 -12.47 -11.01
N VAL A 803 8.27 -12.52 -9.70
CA VAL A 803 6.90 -12.58 -9.16
C VAL A 803 6.06 -11.38 -9.62
N TRP A 804 6.66 -10.19 -9.64
CA TRP A 804 6.03 -8.95 -10.10
C TRP A 804 5.66 -9.06 -11.58
N LYS A 805 6.59 -9.51 -12.43
CA LYS A 805 6.35 -9.73 -13.87
C LYS A 805 5.18 -10.70 -14.11
N ILE A 806 5.08 -11.77 -13.32
CA ILE A 806 4.03 -12.76 -13.46
C ILE A 806 2.66 -12.19 -13.03
N ALA A 807 2.62 -11.47 -11.91
CA ALA A 807 1.39 -10.84 -11.43
C ALA A 807 0.85 -9.76 -12.39
N TYR A 808 1.72 -8.94 -12.99
CA TYR A 808 1.35 -7.78 -13.81
C TYR A 808 1.13 -8.10 -15.30
N TYR A 809 1.61 -9.25 -15.79
CA TYR A 809 1.55 -9.59 -17.22
C TYR A 809 0.95 -10.99 -17.46
N SER A 810 1.35 -12.00 -16.69
CA SER A 810 0.94 -13.39 -16.96
C SER A 810 -0.46 -13.70 -16.46
N LEU A 811 -0.87 -13.15 -15.32
CA LEU A 811 -2.23 -13.33 -14.81
C LEU A 811 -3.30 -12.79 -15.76
N PRO A 812 -3.32 -11.51 -16.17
CA PRO A 812 -4.35 -11.02 -17.09
C PRO A 812 -4.37 -11.77 -18.43
N ALA A 813 -3.19 -12.13 -18.96
CA ALA A 813 -3.06 -12.97 -20.15
C ALA A 813 -3.67 -14.38 -19.95
N ALA A 814 -3.37 -15.05 -18.82
CA ALA A 814 -3.97 -16.34 -18.48
C ALA A 814 -5.50 -16.26 -18.33
N GLY A 815 -6.02 -15.13 -17.83
CA GLY A 815 -7.45 -14.86 -17.71
C GLY A 815 -8.17 -14.83 -19.07
N ILE A 816 -7.64 -14.05 -20.02
CA ILE A 816 -8.16 -14.00 -21.41
C ILE A 816 -8.12 -15.39 -22.06
N ILE A 817 -7.02 -16.12 -21.92
CA ILE A 817 -6.88 -17.48 -22.46
C ILE A 817 -7.93 -18.41 -21.84
N CYS A 818 -8.16 -18.31 -20.53
CA CYS A 818 -9.16 -19.09 -19.81
C CYS A 818 -10.59 -18.80 -20.29
N LEU A 819 -10.97 -17.53 -20.50
CA LEU A 819 -12.26 -17.16 -21.12
C LEU A 819 -12.41 -17.78 -22.51
N SER A 820 -11.37 -17.66 -23.33
CA SER A 820 -11.36 -18.18 -24.71
C SER A 820 -11.57 -19.70 -24.75
N LEU A 821 -10.91 -20.42 -23.83
CA LEU A 821 -11.03 -21.87 -23.65
C LEU A 821 -12.45 -22.28 -23.22
N LEU A 822 -13.08 -21.52 -22.33
CA LEU A 822 -14.45 -21.78 -21.87
C LEU A 822 -15.48 -21.56 -22.98
N ASN A 823 -15.41 -20.42 -23.65
CA ASN A 823 -16.38 -20.03 -24.68
C ASN A 823 -16.17 -20.76 -26.03
N ARG A 824 -15.17 -21.65 -26.11
CA ARG A 824 -14.76 -22.40 -27.31
C ARG A 824 -14.48 -21.51 -28.52
N SER A 825 -14.21 -20.21 -28.31
CA SER A 825 -13.88 -19.23 -29.36
C SER A 825 -12.48 -19.44 -29.96
N ILE A 826 -11.71 -20.37 -29.39
CA ILE A 826 -10.43 -20.86 -29.89
C ILE A 826 -10.62 -21.72 -31.16
N ALA A 827 -11.06 -21.06 -32.23
CA ALA A 827 -10.86 -21.50 -33.60
C ALA A 827 -9.44 -21.09 -34.01
N MET A 828 -8.41 -21.78 -33.48
CA MET A 828 -7.02 -21.50 -33.89
C MET A 828 -6.83 -21.95 -35.34
N SER A 829 -6.79 -20.98 -36.24
CA SER A 829 -6.27 -21.17 -37.59
C SER A 829 -4.89 -21.83 -37.53
N GLU A 830 -4.64 -22.78 -38.43
CA GLU A 830 -3.32 -23.33 -38.68
C GLU A 830 -2.32 -22.17 -38.90
N GLY A 831 -1.20 -22.16 -38.17
CA GLY A 831 -0.19 -21.09 -38.29
C GLY A 831 0.64 -20.82 -37.03
N GLU A 832 0.17 -19.92 -36.16
CA GLU A 832 1.06 -19.12 -35.29
C GLU A 832 1.01 -19.43 -33.79
N THR A 833 0.04 -20.17 -33.28
CA THR A 833 -0.03 -20.49 -31.84
C THR A 833 -0.72 -21.83 -31.64
N SER A 834 -0.06 -22.77 -30.97
CA SER A 834 -0.64 -24.08 -30.69
C SER A 834 -1.41 -24.06 -29.38
N ILE A 835 -2.64 -24.59 -29.39
CA ILE A 835 -3.42 -24.87 -28.17
C ILE A 835 -2.61 -25.75 -27.21
N SER A 836 -1.81 -26.68 -27.71
CA SER A 836 -0.94 -27.52 -26.88
C SER A 836 0.12 -26.72 -26.13
N GLN A 837 0.69 -25.69 -26.76
CA GLN A 837 1.68 -24.81 -26.14
C GLN A 837 1.02 -23.94 -25.07
N VAL A 838 -0.16 -23.38 -25.36
CA VAL A 838 -0.92 -22.58 -24.40
C VAL A 838 -1.32 -23.39 -23.17
N ILE A 839 -1.79 -24.64 -23.35
CA ILE A 839 -2.07 -25.57 -22.25
C ILE A 839 -0.79 -25.91 -21.47
N GLN A 840 0.35 -26.11 -22.15
CA GLN A 840 1.64 -26.36 -21.52
C GLN A 840 2.10 -25.16 -20.68
N ASP A 841 1.99 -23.93 -21.19
CA ASP A 841 2.44 -22.71 -20.51
C ASP A 841 1.56 -22.39 -19.29
N LEU A 842 0.23 -22.60 -19.38
CA LEU A 842 -0.67 -22.57 -18.23
C LEU A 842 -0.30 -23.67 -17.20
N SER A 843 0.06 -24.87 -17.67
CA SER A 843 0.47 -25.97 -16.79
C SER A 843 1.82 -25.69 -16.11
N VAL A 844 2.74 -24.99 -16.77
CA VAL A 844 4.01 -24.52 -16.19
C VAL A 844 3.75 -23.54 -15.06
N LEU A 845 2.85 -22.57 -15.26
CA LEU A 845 2.44 -21.62 -14.21
C LEU A 845 1.84 -22.36 -12.99
N VAL A 846 0.90 -23.29 -13.22
CA VAL A 846 0.28 -24.09 -12.16
C VAL A 846 1.32 -24.92 -11.41
N ALA A 847 2.14 -25.69 -12.12
CA ALA A 847 3.10 -26.62 -11.51
C ALA A 847 4.19 -25.91 -10.69
N HIS A 848 4.69 -24.75 -11.15
CA HIS A 848 5.73 -24.01 -10.42
C HIS A 848 5.17 -23.26 -9.20
N LEU A 849 3.88 -22.95 -9.17
CA LEU A 849 3.24 -22.45 -7.97
C LEU A 849 2.94 -23.57 -6.97
N GLU A 850 2.30 -24.66 -7.40
CA GLU A 850 1.93 -25.77 -6.50
C GLU A 850 3.15 -26.47 -5.87
N SER A 851 4.31 -26.41 -6.53
CA SER A 851 5.58 -26.92 -5.99
C SER A 851 6.32 -25.94 -5.05
N GLY A 852 5.82 -24.72 -4.83
CA GLY A 852 6.48 -23.69 -4.01
C GLY A 852 7.81 -23.18 -4.59
N VAL A 853 8.10 -23.49 -5.85
CA VAL A 853 9.31 -23.08 -6.58
C VAL A 853 9.22 -21.62 -7.00
N LEU A 854 8.06 -21.20 -7.50
CA LEU A 854 7.81 -19.81 -7.86
C LEU A 854 7.69 -18.93 -6.60
N ILE A 855 6.77 -19.29 -5.71
CA ILE A 855 6.41 -18.58 -4.48
C ILE A 855 5.69 -19.55 -3.52
N ASP A 856 5.82 -19.34 -2.21
CA ASP A 856 5.39 -20.25 -1.13
C ASP A 856 4.37 -19.61 -0.15
N HIS A 857 3.78 -20.41 0.75
CA HIS A 857 2.82 -19.94 1.74
C HIS A 857 3.42 -18.84 2.64
N GLY A 858 2.67 -17.75 2.80
CA GLY A 858 3.10 -16.59 3.58
C GLY A 858 4.15 -15.70 2.90
N GLU A 859 4.47 -15.95 1.62
CA GLU A 859 5.22 -15.00 0.79
C GLU A 859 4.31 -13.88 0.23
N PRO A 860 4.86 -12.68 -0.04
CA PRO A 860 4.09 -11.57 -0.60
C PRO A 860 3.60 -11.89 -2.01
N ASN A 861 2.34 -11.57 -2.31
CA ASN A 861 1.59 -11.99 -3.51
C ASN A 861 1.19 -13.48 -3.59
N TYR A 862 1.48 -14.33 -2.58
CA TYR A 862 1.10 -15.75 -2.62
C TYR A 862 -0.42 -15.93 -2.76
N ALA A 863 -1.23 -15.20 -2.00
CA ALA A 863 -2.68 -15.34 -2.01
C ALA A 863 -3.29 -15.02 -3.40
N LEU A 864 -2.77 -13.99 -4.08
CA LEU A 864 -3.17 -13.62 -5.44
C LEU A 864 -2.83 -14.74 -6.44
N LEU A 865 -1.57 -15.16 -6.46
CA LEU A 865 -1.10 -16.19 -7.42
C LEU A 865 -1.79 -17.53 -7.16
N SER A 866 -2.02 -17.90 -5.90
CA SER A 866 -2.73 -19.12 -5.49
C SER A 866 -4.19 -19.12 -5.95
N GLY A 867 -4.93 -18.04 -5.72
CA GLY A 867 -6.31 -17.90 -6.19
C GLY A 867 -6.43 -17.99 -7.72
N ALA A 868 -5.63 -17.22 -8.45
CA ALA A 868 -5.64 -17.25 -9.92
C ALA A 868 -5.27 -18.64 -10.47
N THR A 869 -4.28 -19.30 -9.86
CA THR A 869 -3.81 -20.63 -10.29
C THR A 869 -4.83 -21.73 -10.01
N ALA A 870 -5.54 -21.68 -8.88
CA ALA A 870 -6.64 -22.60 -8.59
C ALA A 870 -7.73 -22.51 -9.68
N THR A 871 -8.07 -21.30 -10.12
CA THR A 871 -9.02 -21.05 -11.21
C THR A 871 -8.50 -21.58 -12.55
N VAL A 872 -7.24 -21.29 -12.93
CA VAL A 872 -6.60 -21.84 -14.14
C VAL A 872 -6.61 -23.37 -14.13
N LYS A 873 -6.26 -24.00 -13.01
CA LYS A 873 -6.26 -25.46 -12.84
C LYS A 873 -7.66 -26.07 -13.00
N GLY A 874 -8.68 -25.43 -12.43
CA GLY A 874 -10.08 -25.83 -12.59
C GLY A 874 -10.56 -25.78 -14.05
N ILE A 875 -10.10 -24.78 -14.81
CA ILE A 875 -10.41 -24.61 -16.24
C ILE A 875 -9.66 -25.64 -17.08
N LEU A 876 -8.35 -25.84 -16.86
CA LEU A 876 -7.57 -26.88 -17.53
C LEU A 876 -8.18 -28.28 -17.32
N GLY A 877 -8.60 -28.62 -16.09
CA GLY A 877 -9.27 -29.88 -15.80
C GLY A 877 -10.57 -30.07 -16.60
N ARG A 878 -11.36 -29.00 -16.78
CA ARG A 878 -12.57 -29.01 -17.61
C ARG A 878 -12.29 -29.14 -19.09
N VAL A 879 -11.26 -28.47 -19.62
CA VAL A 879 -10.89 -28.53 -21.04
C VAL A 879 -10.33 -29.90 -21.43
N LEU A 880 -9.54 -30.51 -20.54
CA LEU A 880 -8.89 -31.80 -20.80
C LEU A 880 -9.81 -33.02 -20.56
N SER A 881 -10.86 -32.89 -19.74
CA SER A 881 -11.79 -33.99 -19.45
C SER A 881 -12.58 -34.51 -20.68
N PRO A 882 -13.10 -33.67 -21.60
CA PRO A 882 -13.67 -34.11 -22.88
C PRO A 882 -12.70 -34.96 -23.72
N PHE A 883 -11.45 -34.53 -23.89
CA PHE A 883 -10.43 -35.29 -24.62
C PHE A 883 -10.15 -36.65 -23.97
N ALA A 884 -10.14 -36.73 -22.63
CA ALA A 884 -10.02 -37.99 -21.90
C ALA A 884 -11.25 -38.91 -22.04
N LYS A 885 -12.43 -38.37 -22.35
CA LYS A 885 -13.64 -39.16 -22.65
C LYS A 885 -13.67 -39.66 -24.09
N GLU A 886 -13.22 -38.87 -25.06
CA GLU A 886 -13.11 -39.32 -26.46
C GLU A 886 -12.10 -40.45 -26.63
N LEU A 887 -10.96 -40.44 -25.91
CA LEU A 887 -10.02 -41.56 -25.90
C LEU A 887 -10.63 -42.88 -25.39
N ASN A 888 -11.65 -42.80 -24.54
CA ASN A 888 -12.35 -43.95 -23.97
C ASN A 888 -13.62 -44.35 -24.74
N HIS A 889 -14.05 -43.57 -25.74
CA HIS A 889 -15.23 -43.84 -26.56
C HIS A 889 -14.92 -44.41 -27.96
N THR A 890 -13.96 -45.34 -28.03
CA THR A 890 -13.91 -46.33 -29.12
C THR A 890 -14.83 -47.53 -28.84
N THR A 891 -16.08 -47.28 -28.41
CA THR A 891 -17.19 -48.25 -28.53
C THR A 891 -18.57 -47.59 -28.33
N HIS A 892 -19.50 -47.95 -29.21
CA HIS A 892 -20.96 -47.76 -29.16
C HIS A 892 -21.55 -46.34 -29.02
N ARG A 893 -21.95 -45.82 -30.19
CA ARG A 893 -22.95 -44.76 -30.40
C ARG A 893 -24.38 -45.30 -30.23
N PRO A 894 -25.30 -44.56 -29.59
CA PRO A 894 -26.68 -44.44 -30.09
C PRO A 894 -27.04 -42.99 -30.49
N ILE A 895 -28.24 -42.79 -31.05
CA ILE A 895 -28.66 -41.59 -31.79
C ILE A 895 -29.95 -40.98 -31.20
N ALA A 896 -30.08 -39.64 -31.33
CA ALA A 896 -31.31 -38.81 -31.24
C ALA A 896 -31.91 -38.53 -29.83
N PRO A 897 -32.77 -37.48 -29.68
CA PRO A 897 -33.22 -36.50 -30.69
C PRO A 897 -32.91 -35.02 -30.35
N THR A 898 -33.10 -34.17 -31.37
CA THR A 898 -33.25 -32.70 -31.26
C THR A 898 -34.52 -32.31 -30.49
N ASP A 899 -34.47 -31.25 -29.70
CA ASP A 899 -35.64 -30.37 -29.52
C ASP A 899 -35.24 -28.91 -29.22
N VAL A 900 -36.16 -27.98 -29.48
CA VAL A 900 -35.94 -26.52 -29.49
C VAL A 900 -36.86 -25.84 -28.48
N LEU A 901 -36.31 -24.96 -27.62
CA LEU A 901 -36.98 -23.91 -26.81
C LEU A 901 -35.91 -23.32 -25.85
N GLY A 902 -35.79 -22.02 -25.58
CA GLY A 902 -36.38 -20.82 -26.18
C GLY A 902 -35.66 -19.59 -25.60
N THR A 903 -35.48 -18.53 -26.38
CA THR A 903 -34.81 -17.29 -25.95
C THR A 903 -35.80 -16.32 -25.30
N GLU A 904 -35.52 -15.85 -24.08
CA GLU A 904 -36.21 -14.69 -23.49
C GLU A 904 -35.24 -13.49 -23.41
N ASP A 905 -35.76 -12.31 -23.76
CA ASP A 905 -34.99 -11.08 -23.97
C ASP A 905 -34.47 -10.46 -22.66
N LEU A 906 -33.25 -9.90 -22.70
CA LEU A 906 -32.77 -8.93 -21.71
C LEU A 906 -32.86 -7.50 -22.27
N ASP A 907 -33.29 -6.57 -21.43
CA ASP A 907 -33.55 -5.17 -21.79
C ASP A 907 -32.30 -4.46 -22.40
N PRO A 908 -32.35 -3.99 -23.68
CA PRO A 908 -31.18 -3.42 -24.36
C PRO A 908 -30.58 -2.15 -23.74
N TRP A 909 -31.27 -1.52 -22.79
CA TRP A 909 -30.84 -0.25 -22.17
C TRP A 909 -29.99 -0.43 -20.90
N LEU A 910 -30.05 -1.60 -20.25
CA LEU A 910 -29.23 -1.91 -19.07
C LEU A 910 -27.90 -2.56 -19.43
N ALA A 911 -27.81 -3.24 -20.57
CA ALA A 911 -26.56 -3.85 -21.05
C ALA A 911 -25.47 -2.80 -21.34
N SER A 912 -25.81 -1.71 -22.05
CA SER A 912 -24.83 -0.76 -22.59
C SER A 912 -24.00 -0.02 -21.54
N THR A 913 -24.55 0.23 -20.34
CA THR A 913 -23.85 0.92 -19.25
C THR A 913 -23.16 -0.05 -18.27
N ALA A 914 -23.56 -1.32 -18.24
CA ALA A 914 -22.85 -2.35 -17.49
C ALA A 914 -21.63 -2.88 -18.26
N GLU A 915 -21.76 -3.13 -19.57
CA GLU A 915 -20.69 -3.64 -20.43
C GLU A 915 -19.50 -2.67 -20.55
N GLN A 916 -19.75 -1.36 -20.57
CA GLN A 916 -18.69 -0.34 -20.60
C GLN A 916 -17.88 -0.28 -19.30
N ASN A 917 -18.51 -0.51 -18.14
CA ASN A 917 -17.83 -0.52 -16.83
C ASN A 917 -17.18 -1.89 -16.50
N ALA A 918 -17.60 -2.97 -17.16
CA ALA A 918 -17.00 -4.31 -16.95
C ALA A 918 -15.55 -4.39 -17.47
N LEU A 919 -15.22 -3.63 -18.50
CA LEU A 919 -13.88 -3.56 -19.10
C LEU A 919 -12.86 -2.79 -18.23
N GLU A 920 -13.31 -1.82 -17.42
CA GLU A 920 -12.43 -1.08 -16.50
C GLU A 920 -12.09 -1.88 -15.22
N ASN A 921 -12.89 -2.91 -14.89
CA ASN A 921 -12.71 -3.76 -13.70
C ASN A 921 -12.12 -5.16 -14.02
N PHE A 922 -11.57 -5.33 -15.23
CA PHE A 922 -11.30 -6.64 -15.83
C PHE A 922 -10.17 -7.48 -15.19
N GLU A 923 -9.34 -6.96 -14.28
CA GLU A 923 -8.25 -7.76 -13.68
C GLU A 923 -8.57 -8.36 -12.31
N LEU A 924 -9.09 -7.56 -11.36
CA LEU A 924 -9.19 -7.98 -9.96
C LEU A 924 -10.53 -8.65 -9.65
N ASP A 925 -11.63 -8.03 -10.09
CA ASP A 925 -12.96 -8.60 -9.98
C ASP A 925 -13.12 -9.80 -10.91
N PHE A 926 -12.42 -9.84 -12.04
CA PHE A 926 -12.46 -10.98 -12.96
C PHE A 926 -12.11 -12.31 -12.29
N TRP A 927 -11.00 -12.42 -11.54
CA TRP A 927 -10.65 -13.71 -10.91
C TRP A 927 -11.65 -14.15 -9.84
N LEU A 928 -12.26 -13.19 -9.14
CA LEU A 928 -13.32 -13.44 -8.15
C LEU A 928 -14.62 -13.88 -8.85
N HIS A 929 -15.14 -13.10 -9.78
CA HIS A 929 -16.38 -13.39 -10.51
C HIS A 929 -16.26 -14.58 -11.49
N LEU A 930 -15.07 -14.87 -12.03
CA LEU A 930 -14.84 -16.06 -12.85
C LEU A 930 -14.91 -17.32 -11.96
N SER A 931 -14.35 -17.30 -10.74
CA SER A 931 -14.52 -18.41 -9.79
C SER A 931 -15.99 -18.64 -9.41
N GLU A 932 -16.82 -17.58 -9.44
CA GLU A 932 -18.27 -17.62 -9.19
C GLU A 932 -19.10 -17.91 -10.46
N HIS A 933 -18.50 -18.10 -11.64
CA HIS A 933 -19.24 -18.28 -12.89
C HIS A 933 -20.09 -19.56 -12.85
N PRO A 934 -21.38 -19.55 -13.25
CA PRO A 934 -22.28 -20.69 -13.07
C PRO A 934 -21.84 -21.97 -13.82
N GLU A 935 -21.06 -21.85 -14.89
CA GLU A 935 -20.44 -23.00 -15.57
C GLU A 935 -19.20 -23.56 -14.84
N LEU A 936 -18.57 -22.72 -14.00
CA LEU A 936 -17.42 -23.06 -13.17
C LEU A 936 -17.81 -23.65 -11.80
N VAL A 937 -19.07 -23.52 -11.38
CA VAL A 937 -19.69 -24.27 -10.29
C VAL A 937 -20.35 -25.55 -10.84
N GLY A 938 -19.57 -26.62 -11.01
CA GLY A 938 -20.04 -27.88 -11.58
C GLY A 938 -20.86 -28.70 -10.57
N ASN A 939 -21.97 -29.30 -11.01
CA ASN A 939 -22.87 -30.15 -10.21
C ASN A 939 -22.15 -31.20 -9.33
N ALA A 940 -21.86 -30.86 -8.07
CA ALA A 940 -21.34 -31.77 -7.05
C ALA A 940 -22.48 -32.61 -6.41
N SER A 941 -23.32 -33.23 -7.26
CA SER A 941 -24.57 -33.90 -6.85
C SER A 941 -24.82 -35.22 -7.60
N ALA A 942 -23.75 -35.94 -7.96
CA ALA A 942 -23.86 -37.24 -8.65
C ALA A 942 -22.69 -38.23 -8.45
N VAL A 943 -22.17 -38.42 -7.23
CA VAL A 943 -21.63 -39.73 -6.78
C VAL A 943 -22.01 -39.91 -5.30
N THR A 944 -22.45 -41.12 -4.95
CA THR A 944 -22.88 -41.55 -3.60
C THR A 944 -21.74 -41.67 -2.61
#